data_AF-A0A7S6MNF8-F1
#
_entry.id   AF-A0A7S6MNF8-F1
#
_cell.length_a   1.000
_cell.length_b   1.000
_cell.length_c   1.000
_cell.angle_alpha   90.00
_cell.angle_beta   90.00
_cell.angle_gamma   90.00
#
_symmetry.space_group_name_H-M   'P 1'
#
loop_
_entity.id
_entity.type
_entity.pdbx_description
1 polymer ?
#
loop_
_entity_poly.entity_id
_entity_poly.type
_entity_poly.pdbx_seq_one_letter_code
_entity_poly.pdbx_strand_id
1 'polypeptide(L)'
;MSTAKYRDRGGELVFIPPFKTDPVDFYGFILDADIDSLTALCDKYLNTPLGRYDDNRRFVPAGGFVLVACIDIPKMYSGTAPYSNWGWFKEREIGFWVLIIDQDQDAMYWHMPYLWVDNPYAMAMGRELYGFPKGIGNIVLPSSPHNPDQFAVDTLVLPVFSANTEGVVKRLVEVQKTSQKVKYGRTVSDFDTLITELFHILHQEEEIEFIDLIVNEWEDFRHKKMPMLFLKQFRDVTQPANACYQSIVETKPTAQNFKNIEIYDHLYEIKIFPCDSHPIIRELGLKPGANHQITSNVSFHINFNFEIDTGTATETKAQRNLKPKKLAIVGGGVGAMTTAFEITNNPDWKEIYDSITVYQMGWRLGGKGASGRSREEGAIEEHGLHIWLGFYNNAFKAMQHAYQELGRAPEAPLASWTDAFKKHSYIVLAQQFKEQWHPWEFNFPENCDTPGQGGPLPTLWDYIVSTTEWIESTLLDSEYSPCAKAKTTPEKSASVLDEFMQNFIQTIDQAVPGNVRLALETARFAMKGAPSPAAVLEVARLVLRTARHAVKNGPFPNMALEIAHLALGIARPLIESHFKSITLHLHAMGHDVSQHTEAQYNAFLELLIQLKTLLFPILKGMVDSDLESRRLFILLDTGFTGVIGLLRDGVLHHEEKLNKLDTEDLREWLLRHGAAEITAYSPLMQGLYDLVFAYENGEVSKPNFAAGTAIRCIFRICFTYKGAIFWKMQAGMGDTIFTPLHQVLAQRGVEFKFFHRVKNLGIKVSATGEKSIDTISIGRQATVKDGKAYDPYVTVRDLPCWPSTPNFDQLVEGDALKNGNINLESFYTPWQDVEEITLQSGKDFDDVLYGASLATIPYHCSELVNADSNWKAAVDKVGTVRTMAFQTWLNKDLQELGWEKASPVMDAFVEPMNTWADMTHLLPRENWPASSNIRNIAYFCGPMEGGIAPATQTDEPAQALDIVITESNRFLNNDIKVFWPQSVDAGGTFDWNSVVRKFDRANIDPTERYVLSLKGSTQYRLDGRNSGFSNLFLAGDWTICGLNAGCVEAAVISGMLASHAMTGYPELDSIDGWQDV
;
A
#
# COMPACT_ATOMS: atom_id res chain seq x y z
N MET A 1 -42.42 1.53 11.13
CA MET A 1 -42.61 1.34 12.59
C MET A 1 -43.86 0.53 12.95
N SER A 2 -43.72 -0.44 13.88
CA SER A 2 -44.78 -1.34 14.38
C SER A 2 -45.87 -0.63 15.18
N THR A 3 -47.13 -1.07 15.06
CA THR A 3 -48.30 -0.57 15.82
C THR A 3 -48.58 -1.38 17.09
N ALA A 4 -47.73 -2.37 17.42
CA ALA A 4 -47.89 -3.19 18.61
C ALA A 4 -47.56 -2.38 19.88
N LYS A 5 -48.50 -2.38 20.84
CA LYS A 5 -48.29 -1.72 22.14
C LYS A 5 -47.31 -2.52 23.00
N TYR A 6 -46.34 -1.82 23.62
CA TYR A 6 -45.51 -2.39 24.69
C TYR A 6 -46.39 -2.89 25.84
N ARG A 7 -46.03 -4.02 26.46
CA ARG A 7 -46.81 -4.65 27.53
C ARG A 7 -45.93 -4.77 28.77
N ASP A 8 -46.17 -3.91 29.75
CA ASP A 8 -45.47 -3.99 31.04
C ASP A 8 -45.73 -5.33 31.72
N ARG A 9 -44.68 -5.87 32.33
CA ARG A 9 -44.74 -7.08 33.16
C ARG A 9 -44.52 -6.73 34.63
N GLY A 10 -44.90 -7.63 35.54
CA GLY A 10 -44.50 -7.49 36.94
C GLY A 10 -42.98 -7.57 37.07
N GLY A 11 -42.35 -6.56 37.70
CA GLY A 11 -40.89 -6.47 37.82
C GLY A 11 -40.18 -5.84 36.61
N GLU A 12 -40.90 -5.06 35.80
CA GLU A 12 -40.34 -4.37 34.63
C GLU A 12 -39.21 -3.39 35.01
N LEU A 13 -38.14 -3.38 34.21
CA LEU A 13 -36.97 -2.50 34.43
C LEU A 13 -36.98 -1.27 33.52
N VAL A 14 -37.79 -1.28 32.47
CA VAL A 14 -37.83 -0.22 31.44
C VAL A 14 -39.05 0.68 31.64
N PHE A 15 -38.84 1.92 32.06
CA PHE A 15 -39.91 2.92 32.26
C PHE A 15 -40.02 3.87 31.06
N ILE A 16 -41.10 4.64 30.98
CA ILE A 16 -41.32 5.58 29.86
C ILE A 16 -40.61 6.93 30.15
N PRO A 17 -39.88 7.52 29.19
CA PRO A 17 -39.31 8.87 29.32
C PRO A 17 -40.39 9.98 29.40
N PRO A 18 -40.06 11.24 29.74
CA PRO A 18 -38.70 11.76 29.95
C PRO A 18 -38.08 11.26 31.26
N PHE A 19 -36.77 10.99 31.24
CA PHE A 19 -36.01 10.72 32.47
C PHE A 19 -35.38 12.01 32.96
N LYS A 20 -35.64 12.34 34.22
CA LYS A 20 -35.16 13.55 34.87
C LYS A 20 -34.19 13.18 35.99
N THR A 21 -33.17 14.00 36.17
CA THR A 21 -32.23 13.85 37.28
C THR A 21 -32.31 15.00 38.28
N ASP A 22 -31.94 14.72 39.53
CA ASP A 22 -31.40 15.76 40.41
C ASP A 22 -30.00 16.17 39.88
N PRO A 23 -29.36 17.26 40.38
CA PRO A 23 -28.04 17.65 39.92
C PRO A 23 -27.01 16.51 40.06
N VAL A 24 -26.30 16.24 38.96
CA VAL A 24 -25.30 15.18 38.80
C VAL A 24 -23.91 15.79 38.86
N ASP A 25 -22.94 15.04 39.39
CA ASP A 25 -21.53 15.41 39.32
C ASP A 25 -20.89 14.71 38.13
N PHE A 26 -20.43 15.49 37.15
CA PHE A 26 -19.77 15.02 35.93
C PHE A 26 -18.30 15.35 35.97
N TYR A 27 -17.44 14.34 35.82
CA TYR A 27 -15.99 14.46 35.77
C TYR A 27 -15.51 14.03 34.38
N GLY A 28 -14.79 14.91 33.68
CA GLY A 28 -14.31 14.66 32.33
C GLY A 28 -12.79 14.64 32.25
N PHE A 29 -12.25 13.67 31.51
CA PHE A 29 -10.82 13.52 31.22
C PHE A 29 -10.61 13.33 29.72
N ILE A 30 -9.97 14.29 29.04
CA ILE A 30 -9.77 14.23 27.59
C ILE A 30 -8.44 13.55 27.29
N LEU A 31 -8.45 12.60 26.36
CA LEU A 31 -7.29 11.82 25.91
C LEU A 31 -7.09 11.99 24.41
N ASP A 32 -5.84 11.99 23.96
CA ASP A 32 -5.50 11.88 22.54
C ASP A 32 -5.85 10.49 21.98
N ALA A 33 -6.36 10.49 20.76
CA ALA A 33 -6.78 9.30 20.04
C ALA A 33 -6.41 9.40 18.56
N ASP A 34 -6.16 8.24 17.95
CA ASP A 34 -5.93 8.13 16.51
C ASP A 34 -7.24 8.34 15.73
N ILE A 35 -7.26 9.34 14.83
CA ILE A 35 -8.47 9.75 14.11
C ILE A 35 -8.95 8.69 13.11
N ASP A 36 -8.05 7.90 12.54
CA ASP A 36 -8.39 6.82 11.61
C ASP A 36 -9.10 5.67 12.35
N SER A 37 -8.61 5.34 13.55
CA SER A 37 -9.27 4.37 14.45
C SER A 37 -10.69 4.83 14.82
N LEU A 38 -10.88 6.12 15.14
CA LEU A 38 -12.20 6.68 15.42
C LEU A 38 -13.11 6.71 14.17
N THR A 39 -12.53 6.90 12.98
CA THR A 39 -13.26 6.82 11.71
C THR A 39 -13.75 5.40 11.45
N ALA A 40 -12.89 4.39 11.63
CA ALA A 40 -13.25 2.98 11.54
C ALA A 40 -14.34 2.60 12.57
N LEU A 41 -14.28 3.18 13.77
CA LEU A 41 -15.31 3.01 14.80
C LEU A 41 -16.67 3.56 14.34
N CYS A 42 -16.71 4.77 13.78
CA CYS A 42 -17.92 5.35 13.17
C CYS A 42 -18.44 4.49 12.02
N ASP A 43 -17.56 4.00 11.15
CA ASP A 43 -17.93 3.14 10.04
C ASP A 43 -18.55 1.83 10.52
N LYS A 44 -17.95 1.20 11.53
CA LYS A 44 -18.44 -0.06 12.11
C LYS A 44 -19.78 0.07 12.81
N TYR A 45 -19.95 1.07 13.68
CA TYR A 45 -21.14 1.16 14.54
C TYR A 45 -22.25 2.06 13.97
N LEU A 46 -21.96 2.96 13.04
CA LEU A 46 -22.92 3.95 12.56
C LEU A 46 -23.13 3.88 11.05
N ASN A 47 -22.08 4.05 10.24
CA ASN A 47 -22.25 4.18 8.78
C ASN A 47 -22.60 2.84 8.11
N THR A 48 -21.96 1.74 8.52
CA THR A 48 -22.25 0.41 7.96
C THR A 48 -23.68 -0.04 8.28
N PRO A 49 -24.17 0.03 9.54
CA PRO A 49 -25.57 -0.27 9.85
C PRO A 49 -26.57 0.65 9.15
N LEU A 50 -26.26 1.95 9.02
CA LEU A 50 -27.13 2.88 8.31
C LEU A 50 -27.29 2.49 6.83
N GLY A 51 -26.19 2.10 6.17
CA GLY A 51 -26.14 1.88 4.73
C GLY A 51 -26.31 3.18 3.94
N ARG A 52 -25.89 3.22 2.67
CA ARG A 52 -25.90 4.42 1.80
C ARG A 52 -27.29 4.94 1.37
N TYR A 53 -28.32 4.87 2.21
CA TYR A 53 -29.72 5.03 1.76
C TYR A 53 -30.55 6.05 2.54
N ASP A 54 -29.96 6.80 3.47
CA ASP A 54 -30.63 7.94 4.09
C ASP A 54 -29.95 9.23 3.68
N ASP A 55 -30.62 10.01 2.84
CA ASP A 55 -30.38 11.43 2.52
C ASP A 55 -28.93 11.95 2.42
N ASN A 56 -27.97 11.07 2.06
CA ASN A 56 -26.54 11.30 2.31
C ASN A 56 -26.33 11.61 3.80
N ARG A 57 -26.03 10.62 4.64
CA ARG A 57 -25.59 10.87 6.02
C ARG A 57 -24.33 10.06 6.28
N ARG A 58 -23.22 10.74 6.49
CA ARG A 58 -21.94 10.16 6.86
C ARG A 58 -21.48 10.72 8.20
N PHE A 59 -21.27 9.82 9.16
CA PHE A 59 -20.73 10.17 10.47
C PHE A 59 -19.21 10.02 10.46
N VAL A 60 -18.51 11.08 10.86
CA VAL A 60 -17.04 11.11 11.02
C VAL A 60 -16.67 11.64 12.40
N PRO A 61 -15.52 11.28 12.98
CA PRO A 61 -15.07 11.90 14.22
C PRO A 61 -14.84 13.40 14.03
N ALA A 62 -15.18 14.20 15.05
CA ALA A 62 -14.94 15.65 15.05
C ALA A 62 -13.45 16.00 15.25
N GLY A 63 -12.65 15.06 15.76
CA GLY A 63 -11.22 15.22 16.00
C GLY A 63 -10.59 13.97 16.61
N GLY A 64 -9.26 13.99 16.76
CA GLY A 64 -8.46 12.90 17.31
C GLY A 64 -8.44 12.85 18.84
N PHE A 65 -9.60 12.87 19.50
CA PHE A 65 -9.69 12.81 20.97
C PHE A 65 -10.87 11.99 21.46
N VAL A 66 -10.77 11.51 22.70
CA VAL A 66 -11.82 10.79 23.42
C VAL A 66 -12.00 11.41 24.80
N LEU A 67 -13.25 11.59 25.22
CA LEU A 67 -13.61 12.03 26.56
C LEU A 67 -13.93 10.81 27.44
N VAL A 68 -13.17 10.60 28.50
CA VAL A 68 -13.54 9.67 29.57
C VAL A 68 -14.44 10.43 30.55
N ALA A 69 -15.70 9.99 30.67
CA ALA A 69 -16.68 10.61 31.55
C ALA A 69 -16.95 9.69 32.74
N CYS A 70 -16.86 10.23 33.96
CA CYS A 70 -17.30 9.59 35.19
C CYS A 70 -18.42 10.43 35.80
N ILE A 71 -19.56 9.82 36.14
CA ILE A 71 -20.77 10.57 36.53
C ILE A 71 -21.42 9.96 37.77
N ASP A 72 -21.73 10.78 38.78
CA ASP A 72 -22.56 10.40 39.93
C ASP A 72 -23.97 11.02 39.77
N ILE A 73 -24.97 10.16 39.60
CA ILE A 73 -26.38 10.54 39.42
C ILE A 73 -27.12 10.16 40.71
N PRO A 74 -27.31 11.12 41.64
CA PRO A 74 -27.85 10.81 42.97
C PRO A 74 -29.33 10.45 42.95
N LYS A 75 -30.05 10.81 41.87
CA LYS A 75 -31.46 10.48 41.66
C LYS A 75 -31.83 10.63 40.19
N MET A 76 -32.42 9.57 39.62
CA MET A 76 -33.06 9.55 38.32
C MET A 76 -34.47 8.93 38.41
N TYR A 77 -35.44 9.50 37.68
CA TYR A 77 -36.83 9.04 37.67
C TYR A 77 -37.54 9.37 36.36
N SER A 78 -38.64 8.67 36.08
CA SER A 78 -39.52 8.96 34.94
C SER A 78 -40.46 10.14 35.26
N GLY A 79 -40.64 11.05 34.32
CA GLY A 79 -41.63 12.12 34.37
C GLY A 79 -43.05 11.70 33.95
N THR A 80 -43.24 10.48 33.44
CA THR A 80 -44.48 10.04 32.79
C THR A 80 -45.34 9.16 33.69
N ALA A 81 -46.63 9.46 33.80
CA ALA A 81 -47.56 8.64 34.57
C ALA A 81 -47.85 7.29 33.87
N PRO A 82 -47.99 6.16 34.61
CA PRO A 82 -47.95 6.06 36.07
C PRO A 82 -46.55 5.94 36.68
N TYR A 83 -45.50 5.75 35.87
CA TYR A 83 -44.11 5.51 36.29
C TYR A 83 -43.51 6.62 37.16
N SER A 84 -43.97 7.85 37.00
CA SER A 84 -43.58 8.99 37.85
C SER A 84 -43.92 8.79 39.33
N ASN A 85 -44.81 7.85 39.66
CA ASN A 85 -45.16 7.49 41.04
C ASN A 85 -44.54 6.15 41.50
N TRP A 86 -43.70 5.50 40.68
CA TRP A 86 -43.17 4.16 40.97
C TRP A 86 -41.83 4.18 41.70
N GLY A 87 -41.18 5.34 41.79
CA GLY A 87 -39.94 5.54 42.55
C GLY A 87 -38.83 6.17 41.71
N TRP A 88 -37.62 6.06 42.22
CA TRP A 88 -36.39 6.62 41.63
C TRP A 88 -35.21 5.72 41.98
N PHE A 89 -34.10 5.88 41.28
CA PHE A 89 -32.89 5.11 41.50
C PHE A 89 -31.64 6.01 41.40
N LYS A 90 -30.53 5.50 41.95
CA LYS A 90 -29.20 6.10 41.82
C LYS A 90 -28.45 5.41 40.69
N GLU A 91 -27.54 6.12 40.07
CA GLU A 91 -26.69 5.57 39.02
C GLU A 91 -25.31 6.21 39.12
N ARG A 92 -24.28 5.38 39.08
CA ARG A 92 -22.91 5.80 38.81
C ARG A 92 -22.52 5.29 37.45
N GLU A 93 -21.71 6.06 36.75
CA GLU A 93 -21.35 5.81 35.37
C GLU A 93 -19.86 6.06 35.13
N ILE A 94 -19.24 5.20 34.31
CA ILE A 94 -17.96 5.45 33.65
C ILE A 94 -18.10 5.08 32.17
N GLY A 95 -17.73 5.97 31.26
CA GLY A 95 -17.83 5.71 29.83
C GLY A 95 -16.82 6.49 28.99
N PHE A 96 -16.68 6.06 27.74
CA PHE A 96 -15.85 6.72 26.72
C PHE A 96 -16.75 7.38 25.69
N TRP A 97 -16.55 8.67 25.47
CA TRP A 97 -17.39 9.54 24.66
C TRP A 97 -16.57 10.04 23.47
N VAL A 98 -17.07 9.81 22.27
CA VAL A 98 -16.50 10.25 21.00
C VAL A 98 -17.41 11.32 20.42
N LEU A 99 -16.84 12.46 20.05
CA LEU A 99 -17.57 13.52 19.38
C LEU A 99 -17.57 13.24 17.88
N ILE A 100 -18.75 13.22 17.27
CA ILE A 100 -18.93 12.89 15.85
C ILE A 100 -19.71 13.98 15.13
N ILE A 101 -19.41 14.17 13.85
CA ILE A 101 -20.07 15.09 12.93
C ILE A 101 -20.86 14.27 11.91
N ASP A 102 -22.12 14.62 11.73
CA ASP A 102 -22.90 14.28 10.55
C ASP A 102 -22.54 15.26 9.43
N GLN A 103 -21.74 14.80 8.45
CA GLN A 103 -21.15 15.67 7.42
C GLN A 103 -22.20 16.33 6.52
N ASP A 104 -23.38 15.75 6.43
CA ASP A 104 -24.41 16.16 5.49
C ASP A 104 -25.50 17.03 6.13
N GLN A 105 -25.70 16.88 7.44
CA GLN A 105 -26.65 17.69 8.21
C GLN A 105 -26.00 18.82 9.00
N ASP A 106 -24.66 18.91 8.98
CA ASP A 106 -23.87 19.85 9.77
C ASP A 106 -24.26 19.80 11.26
N ALA A 107 -24.34 18.58 11.79
CA ALA A 107 -24.81 18.32 13.14
C ALA A 107 -23.78 17.51 13.94
N MET A 108 -23.57 17.88 15.21
CA MET A 108 -22.69 17.16 16.12
C MET A 108 -23.43 16.32 17.15
N TYR A 109 -22.89 15.14 17.41
CA TYR A 109 -23.42 14.19 18.37
C TYR A 109 -22.32 13.61 19.26
N TRP A 110 -22.70 13.25 20.49
CA TRP A 110 -21.89 12.37 21.34
C TRP A 110 -22.25 10.91 21.08
N HIS A 111 -21.24 10.10 20.75
CA HIS A 111 -21.34 8.65 20.63
C HIS A 111 -20.58 7.97 21.76
N MET A 112 -21.18 6.96 22.41
CA MET A 112 -20.57 6.27 23.57
C MET A 112 -20.39 4.78 23.27
N PRO A 113 -19.26 4.37 22.67
CA PRO A 113 -19.03 2.97 22.31
C PRO A 113 -18.86 2.05 23.53
N TYR A 114 -18.39 2.60 24.65
CA TYR A 114 -18.15 1.85 25.90
C TYR A 114 -18.73 2.60 27.10
N LEU A 115 -19.55 1.90 27.89
CA LEU A 115 -20.27 2.52 29.00
C LEU A 115 -20.63 1.49 30.08
N TRP A 116 -20.34 1.78 31.34
CA TRP A 116 -20.72 0.94 32.49
C TRP A 116 -21.50 1.71 33.53
N VAL A 117 -22.45 1.02 34.16
CA VAL A 117 -23.28 1.53 35.24
C VAL A 117 -23.34 0.54 36.39
N ASP A 118 -23.66 1.01 37.59
CA ASP A 118 -23.82 0.17 38.79
C ASP A 118 -25.28 -0.20 39.10
N ASN A 119 -26.22 0.17 38.21
CA ASN A 119 -27.64 -0.04 38.40
C ASN A 119 -28.30 -0.78 37.22
N PRO A 120 -29.01 -1.90 37.45
CA PRO A 120 -29.68 -2.67 36.41
C PRO A 120 -30.85 -1.93 35.73
N TYR A 121 -31.57 -1.05 36.43
CA TYR A 121 -32.62 -0.23 35.80
C TYR A 121 -32.00 0.70 34.76
N ALA A 122 -30.94 1.42 35.13
CA ALA A 122 -30.22 2.32 34.24
C ALA A 122 -29.67 1.59 33.01
N MET A 123 -29.11 0.39 33.21
CA MET A 123 -28.64 -0.44 32.10
C MET A 123 -29.78 -0.81 31.16
N ALA A 124 -30.88 -1.36 31.68
CA ALA A 124 -32.01 -1.81 30.87
C ALA A 124 -32.65 -0.66 30.09
N MET A 125 -32.96 0.46 30.75
CA MET A 125 -33.55 1.64 30.08
C MET A 125 -32.63 2.22 29.01
N GLY A 126 -31.33 2.34 29.29
CA GLY A 126 -30.36 2.85 28.32
C GLY A 126 -30.26 1.97 27.07
N ARG A 127 -30.12 0.65 27.25
CA ARG A 127 -30.01 -0.32 26.16
C ARG A 127 -31.31 -0.43 25.37
N GLU A 128 -32.44 -0.53 26.06
CA GLU A 128 -33.71 -0.91 25.43
C GLU A 128 -34.47 0.25 24.80
N LEU A 129 -34.30 1.47 25.29
CA LEU A 129 -34.96 2.65 24.72
C LEU A 129 -34.08 3.33 23.68
N TYR A 130 -32.83 3.66 24.04
CA TYR A 130 -31.96 4.51 23.23
C TYR A 130 -30.85 3.76 22.50
N GLY A 131 -30.38 2.62 23.01
CA GLY A 131 -29.27 1.87 22.42
C GLY A 131 -27.91 2.13 23.06
N PHE A 132 -27.85 2.74 24.25
CA PHE A 132 -26.60 2.83 25.01
C PHE A 132 -26.04 1.41 25.25
N PRO A 133 -24.75 1.12 24.97
CA PRO A 133 -24.18 -0.21 25.18
C PRO A 133 -23.79 -0.45 26.66
N LYS A 134 -24.67 -0.10 27.61
CA LYS A 134 -24.41 -0.17 29.05
C LYS A 134 -24.07 -1.60 29.49
N GLY A 135 -22.95 -1.77 30.17
CA GLY A 135 -22.59 -2.94 30.97
C GLY A 135 -22.81 -2.70 32.46
N ILE A 136 -22.88 -3.77 33.27
CA ILE A 136 -22.87 -3.66 34.73
C ILE A 136 -21.44 -3.69 35.25
N GLY A 137 -21.12 -2.81 36.20
CA GLY A 137 -19.85 -2.83 36.91
C GLY A 137 -19.97 -2.32 38.34
N ASN A 138 -19.01 -2.70 39.18
CA ASN A 138 -18.80 -2.07 40.48
C ASN A 138 -18.01 -0.79 40.25
N ILE A 139 -18.65 0.36 40.47
CA ILE A 139 -18.07 1.67 40.16
C ILE A 139 -17.64 2.37 41.45
N VAL A 140 -16.38 2.81 41.45
CA VAL A 140 -15.77 3.66 42.47
C VAL A 140 -15.74 5.08 41.93
N LEU A 141 -16.37 6.01 42.64
CA LEU A 141 -16.31 7.44 42.43
C LEU A 141 -15.82 8.12 43.72
N PRO A 142 -15.25 9.33 43.65
CA PRO A 142 -14.84 10.05 44.84
C PRO A 142 -16.00 10.37 45.77
N SER A 143 -15.74 10.43 47.07
CA SER A 143 -16.75 10.74 48.09
C SER A 143 -17.23 12.20 48.07
N SER A 144 -16.49 13.08 47.38
CA SER A 144 -16.81 14.50 47.22
C SER A 144 -16.12 15.06 45.97
N PRO A 145 -16.77 15.97 45.22
CA PRO A 145 -16.14 16.67 44.10
C PRO A 145 -14.93 17.52 44.50
N HIS A 146 -14.80 17.89 45.79
CA HIS A 146 -13.64 18.62 46.31
C HIS A 146 -12.38 17.76 46.45
N ASN A 147 -12.50 16.44 46.40
CA ASN A 147 -11.35 15.52 46.50
C ASN A 147 -11.49 14.33 45.52
N PRO A 148 -11.38 14.60 44.20
CA PRO A 148 -11.60 13.62 43.13
C PRO A 148 -10.39 12.69 42.94
N ASP A 149 -10.02 11.91 43.94
CA ASP A 149 -8.71 11.22 43.93
C ASP A 149 -8.65 9.96 43.05
N GLN A 150 -9.76 9.22 42.93
CA GLN A 150 -9.79 7.94 42.21
C GLN A 150 -11.17 7.65 41.63
N PHE A 151 -11.17 7.09 40.43
CA PHE A 151 -12.33 6.51 39.75
C PHE A 151 -11.97 5.12 39.25
N ALA A 152 -12.89 4.17 39.32
CA ALA A 152 -12.62 2.83 38.80
C ALA A 152 -13.89 2.06 38.44
N VAL A 153 -13.77 1.13 37.52
CA VAL A 153 -14.81 0.13 37.24
C VAL A 153 -14.22 -1.29 37.25
N ASP A 154 -14.82 -2.14 38.08
CA ASP A 154 -14.64 -3.58 38.02
C ASP A 154 -15.87 -4.20 37.33
N THR A 155 -15.68 -4.93 36.23
CA THR A 155 -16.79 -5.53 35.47
C THR A 155 -16.48 -6.97 35.08
N LEU A 156 -17.51 -7.69 34.63
CA LEU A 156 -17.36 -9.05 34.12
C LEU A 156 -16.62 -9.00 32.78
N VAL A 157 -15.49 -9.68 32.70
CA VAL A 157 -14.62 -9.71 31.53
C VAL A 157 -14.24 -11.12 31.13
N LEU A 158 -13.97 -11.31 29.84
CA LEU A 158 -13.19 -12.43 29.32
C LEU A 158 -11.81 -11.88 28.94
N PRO A 159 -10.77 -12.10 29.78
CA PRO A 159 -9.44 -11.52 29.54
C PRO A 159 -8.85 -11.93 28.19
N VAL A 160 -9.05 -13.19 27.81
CA VAL A 160 -8.60 -13.79 26.55
C VAL A 160 -9.75 -14.61 25.97
N PHE A 161 -10.06 -14.47 24.69
CA PHE A 161 -11.04 -15.32 24.03
C PHE A 161 -10.46 -16.73 23.80
N SER A 162 -11.02 -17.72 24.49
CA SER A 162 -10.70 -19.14 24.35
C SER A 162 -11.88 -19.96 24.85
N ALA A 163 -12.05 -21.17 24.31
CA ALA A 163 -13.09 -22.10 24.74
C ALA A 163 -13.02 -22.46 26.24
N ASN A 164 -11.86 -22.24 26.87
CA ASN A 164 -11.62 -22.55 28.28
C ASN A 164 -11.55 -21.31 29.20
N THR A 165 -11.78 -20.09 28.70
CA THR A 165 -11.74 -18.88 29.54
C THR A 165 -13.06 -18.72 30.29
N GLU A 166 -13.00 -18.64 31.62
CA GLU A 166 -14.13 -18.26 32.46
C GLU A 166 -14.29 -16.73 32.50
N GLY A 167 -15.53 -16.25 32.46
CA GLY A 167 -15.84 -14.84 32.70
C GLY A 167 -15.61 -14.48 34.17
N VAL A 168 -14.77 -13.49 34.44
CA VAL A 168 -14.38 -13.09 35.79
C VAL A 168 -14.58 -11.60 36.01
N VAL A 169 -14.93 -11.20 37.23
CA VAL A 169 -15.00 -9.76 37.57
C VAL A 169 -13.58 -9.24 37.84
N LYS A 170 -13.13 -8.27 37.05
CA LYS A 170 -11.81 -7.64 37.19
C LYS A 170 -11.89 -6.14 36.95
N ARG A 171 -10.88 -5.42 37.46
CA ARG A 171 -10.60 -4.03 37.12
C ARG A 171 -10.40 -3.89 35.61
N LEU A 172 -11.18 -3.02 34.99
CA LEU A 172 -11.06 -2.71 33.57
C LEU A 172 -10.51 -1.31 33.32
N VAL A 173 -11.02 -0.30 34.05
CA VAL A 173 -10.54 1.08 33.97
C VAL A 173 -10.28 1.62 35.37
N GLU A 174 -9.20 2.37 35.50
CA GLU A 174 -8.83 3.11 36.70
C GLU A 174 -8.34 4.50 36.31
N VAL A 175 -8.84 5.54 36.99
CA VAL A 175 -8.45 6.93 36.79
C VAL A 175 -7.91 7.44 38.11
N GLN A 176 -6.66 7.89 38.14
CA GLN A 176 -5.99 8.35 39.35
C GLN A 176 -5.46 9.77 39.18
N LYS A 177 -5.66 10.58 40.21
CA LYS A 177 -5.11 11.93 40.26
C LYS A 177 -3.58 11.91 40.29
N THR A 178 -2.95 12.70 39.42
CA THR A 178 -1.49 12.84 39.40
C THR A 178 -1.02 13.99 40.30
N SER A 179 0.27 14.00 40.63
CA SER A 179 0.93 15.15 41.27
C SER A 179 1.32 16.25 40.27
N GLN A 180 1.13 16.02 38.96
CA GLN A 180 1.47 16.96 37.91
C GLN A 180 0.51 18.15 37.92
N LYS A 181 1.05 19.35 38.12
CA LYS A 181 0.29 20.60 38.09
C LYS A 181 0.27 21.21 36.69
N VAL A 182 -0.85 21.82 36.33
CA VAL A 182 -1.06 22.54 35.05
C VAL A 182 -1.52 23.98 35.31
N LYS A 183 -1.15 24.89 34.41
CA LYS A 183 -1.29 26.34 34.63
C LYS A 183 -2.72 26.87 34.46
N TYR A 184 -3.59 26.12 33.78
CA TYR A 184 -4.92 26.58 33.37
C TYR A 184 -6.04 26.20 34.35
N GLY A 185 -5.71 25.62 35.51
CA GLY A 185 -6.70 25.24 36.51
C GLY A 185 -7.41 26.44 37.15
N ARG A 186 -8.74 26.45 37.13
CA ARG A 186 -9.59 27.57 37.60
C ARG A 186 -11.06 27.18 37.69
N THR A 187 -11.81 27.90 38.51
CA THR A 187 -13.28 27.91 38.48
C THR A 187 -13.76 28.69 37.25
N VAL A 188 -14.78 28.18 36.58
CA VAL A 188 -15.39 28.77 35.37
C VAL A 188 -16.80 29.27 35.68
N SER A 189 -17.24 30.37 35.04
CA SER A 189 -18.51 31.04 35.35
C SER A 189 -19.75 30.30 34.85
N ASP A 190 -19.66 29.65 33.70
CA ASP A 190 -20.77 29.04 32.98
C ASP A 190 -20.26 27.96 32.00
N PHE A 191 -21.22 27.21 31.42
CA PHE A 191 -20.94 26.10 30.53
C PHE A 191 -20.28 26.53 29.22
N ASP A 192 -20.72 27.65 28.64
CA ASP A 192 -20.21 28.12 27.34
C ASP A 192 -18.71 28.48 27.48
N THR A 193 -18.36 29.16 28.58
CA THR A 193 -16.96 29.47 28.92
C THR A 193 -16.14 28.20 29.14
N LEU A 194 -16.69 27.15 29.75
CA LEU A 194 -15.98 25.88 29.93
C LEU A 194 -15.60 25.28 28.57
N ILE A 195 -16.55 25.22 27.63
CA ILE A 195 -16.32 24.64 26.30
C ILE A 195 -15.22 25.43 25.58
N THR A 196 -15.33 26.76 25.51
CA THR A 196 -14.31 27.62 24.88
C THR A 196 -12.91 27.38 25.46
N GLU A 197 -12.80 27.28 26.78
CA GLU A 197 -11.51 27.10 27.46
C GLU A 197 -10.93 25.69 27.24
N LEU A 198 -11.75 24.64 27.25
CA LEU A 198 -11.29 23.27 26.93
C LEU A 198 -10.72 23.20 25.53
N PHE A 199 -11.38 23.80 24.55
CA PHE A 199 -10.90 23.85 23.17
C PHE A 199 -9.59 24.62 23.03
N HIS A 200 -9.46 25.78 23.69
CA HIS A 200 -8.23 26.57 23.69
C HIS A 200 -7.04 25.78 24.26
N ILE A 201 -7.26 25.00 25.33
CA ILE A 201 -6.23 24.14 25.93
C ILE A 201 -5.79 23.03 24.97
N LEU A 202 -6.73 22.45 24.20
CA LEU A 202 -6.45 21.34 23.29
C LEU A 202 -5.71 21.75 22.00
N HIS A 203 -5.89 22.99 21.51
CA HIS A 203 -5.43 23.40 20.17
C HIS A 203 -4.26 24.40 20.14
N GLN A 204 -3.68 24.78 21.29
CA GLN A 204 -2.48 25.64 21.40
C GLN A 204 -2.42 26.81 20.39
N GLU A 205 -3.44 27.69 20.40
CA GLU A 205 -3.52 28.98 19.65
C GLU A 205 -3.60 28.95 18.10
N GLU A 206 -3.62 27.82 17.38
CA GLU A 206 -3.52 27.87 15.90
C GLU A 206 -4.82 27.89 15.07
N GLU A 207 -6.01 27.57 15.60
CA GLU A 207 -7.28 27.73 14.84
C GLU A 207 -8.47 28.15 15.73
N ILE A 208 -8.65 29.47 15.92
CA ILE A 208 -9.75 30.02 16.76
C ILE A 208 -11.04 30.25 15.94
N GLU A 209 -10.95 30.48 14.61
CA GLU A 209 -12.10 30.87 13.78
C GLU A 209 -13.17 29.77 13.60
N PHE A 210 -12.79 28.49 13.62
CA PHE A 210 -13.73 27.37 13.44
C PHE A 210 -14.62 27.12 14.68
N ILE A 211 -14.17 27.53 15.86
CA ILE A 211 -14.84 27.21 17.14
C ILE A 211 -15.83 28.30 17.54
N ASP A 212 -15.47 29.56 17.31
CA ASP A 212 -16.46 30.63 17.36
C ASP A 212 -17.59 30.37 16.35
N LEU A 213 -17.30 29.74 15.20
CA LEU A 213 -18.31 29.25 14.27
C LEU A 213 -19.17 28.14 14.89
N ILE A 214 -18.59 27.07 15.44
CA ILE A 214 -19.33 25.96 16.08
C ILE A 214 -20.22 26.43 17.24
N VAL A 215 -19.68 27.24 18.17
CA VAL A 215 -20.40 27.66 19.38
C VAL A 215 -21.46 28.72 19.05
N ASN A 216 -21.20 29.63 18.10
CA ASN A 216 -22.14 30.70 17.76
C ASN A 216 -23.15 30.33 16.67
N GLU A 217 -22.82 29.44 15.73
CA GLU A 217 -23.71 29.04 14.62
C GLU A 217 -24.63 27.87 15.01
N TRP A 218 -24.18 26.90 15.82
CA TRP A 218 -25.01 25.71 16.06
C TRP A 218 -26.06 25.89 17.15
N GLU A 219 -27.30 25.78 16.72
CA GLU A 219 -28.49 26.09 17.51
C GLU A 219 -28.64 25.17 18.73
N ASP A 220 -28.28 23.89 18.64
CA ASP A 220 -28.47 22.94 19.74
C ASP A 220 -27.51 23.19 20.93
N PHE A 221 -26.25 23.56 20.68
CA PHE A 221 -25.31 23.95 21.74
C PHE A 221 -25.75 25.24 22.45
N ARG A 222 -26.21 26.25 21.68
CA ARG A 222 -26.77 27.50 22.24
C ARG A 222 -27.96 27.27 23.17
N HIS A 223 -28.72 26.19 22.94
CA HIS A 223 -29.87 25.80 23.76
C HIS A 223 -29.53 24.76 24.84
N LYS A 224 -28.25 24.50 25.11
CA LYS A 224 -27.77 23.55 26.14
C LYS A 224 -28.32 22.13 25.94
N LYS A 225 -28.54 21.76 24.69
CA LYS A 225 -28.81 20.37 24.33
C LYS A 225 -27.48 19.64 24.15
N MET A 226 -27.48 18.36 24.51
CA MET A 226 -26.35 17.47 24.29
C MET A 226 -26.80 16.35 23.35
N PRO A 227 -26.84 16.57 22.02
CA PRO A 227 -27.27 15.54 21.08
C PRO A 227 -26.40 14.28 21.23
N MET A 228 -27.04 13.12 21.23
CA MET A 228 -26.38 11.83 21.34
C MET A 228 -26.87 10.87 20.26
N LEU A 229 -25.97 9.99 19.79
CA LEU A 229 -26.21 9.06 18.69
C LEU A 229 -25.78 7.64 19.07
N PHE A 230 -26.66 6.65 18.85
CA PHE A 230 -26.43 5.26 19.24
C PHE A 230 -26.87 4.24 18.19
N LEU A 231 -26.18 3.11 18.13
CA LEU A 231 -26.66 1.91 17.44
C LEU A 231 -27.51 1.07 18.39
N LYS A 232 -28.83 1.12 18.25
CA LYS A 232 -29.76 0.30 19.02
C LYS A 232 -30.01 -1.02 18.29
N GLN A 233 -29.61 -2.14 18.88
CA GLN A 233 -29.81 -3.45 18.25
C GLN A 233 -30.06 -4.60 19.21
N PHE A 234 -30.78 -5.62 18.73
CA PHE A 234 -31.06 -6.86 19.44
C PHE A 234 -30.91 -8.05 18.52
N ARG A 235 -30.28 -9.12 19.03
CA ARG A 235 -30.08 -10.36 18.25
C ARG A 235 -31.41 -11.03 17.92
N ASP A 236 -31.47 -11.61 16.72
CA ASP A 236 -32.58 -12.45 16.31
C ASP A 236 -32.52 -13.82 17.01
N VAL A 237 -33.65 -14.31 17.50
CA VAL A 237 -33.69 -15.59 18.24
C VAL A 237 -33.62 -16.80 17.31
N THR A 238 -34.04 -16.66 16.05
CA THR A 238 -34.05 -17.72 15.04
C THR A 238 -32.74 -17.77 14.26
N GLN A 239 -32.10 -16.62 14.06
CA GLN A 239 -30.80 -16.48 13.42
C GLN A 239 -29.90 -15.55 14.26
N PRO A 240 -29.25 -16.05 15.34
CA PRO A 240 -28.53 -15.20 16.31
C PRO A 240 -27.30 -14.45 15.80
N ALA A 241 -26.90 -14.66 14.54
CA ALA A 241 -25.95 -13.83 13.82
C ALA A 241 -26.56 -12.48 13.38
N ASN A 242 -27.87 -12.44 13.17
CA ASN A 242 -28.62 -11.28 12.70
C ASN A 242 -29.24 -10.49 13.86
N ALA A 243 -29.74 -9.30 13.54
CA ALA A 243 -30.51 -8.48 14.47
C ALA A 243 -32.02 -8.55 14.15
N CYS A 244 -32.87 -8.84 15.14
CA CYS A 244 -34.33 -8.73 14.98
C CYS A 244 -34.81 -7.27 15.02
N TYR A 245 -33.95 -6.36 15.46
CA TYR A 245 -34.14 -4.92 15.42
C TYR A 245 -32.76 -4.25 15.39
N GLN A 246 -32.58 -3.26 14.52
CA GLN A 246 -31.37 -2.46 14.45
C GLN A 246 -31.74 -1.05 13.95
N SER A 247 -31.39 0.01 14.65
CA SER A 247 -31.62 1.41 14.24
C SER A 247 -30.51 2.32 14.73
N ILE A 248 -30.28 3.42 14.00
CA ILE A 248 -29.51 4.56 14.53
C ILE A 248 -30.50 5.43 15.30
N VAL A 249 -30.25 5.65 16.59
CA VAL A 249 -31.13 6.38 17.48
C VAL A 249 -30.47 7.67 17.92
N GLU A 250 -31.18 8.77 17.71
CA GLU A 250 -30.80 10.10 18.12
C GLU A 250 -31.64 10.53 19.32
N THR A 251 -31.01 11.16 20.31
CA THR A 251 -31.72 11.84 21.39
C THR A 251 -31.06 13.18 21.68
N LYS A 252 -31.83 14.16 22.15
CA LYS A 252 -31.34 15.50 22.46
C LYS A 252 -31.60 15.86 23.94
N PRO A 253 -30.89 15.22 24.89
CA PRO A 253 -30.89 15.58 26.29
C PRO A 253 -30.75 17.09 26.50
N THR A 254 -31.52 17.65 27.42
CA THR A 254 -31.39 19.07 27.81
C THR A 254 -30.73 19.16 29.17
N ALA A 255 -29.59 19.84 29.25
CA ALA A 255 -28.88 20.09 30.49
C ALA A 255 -29.19 21.49 31.03
N GLN A 256 -29.39 21.60 32.33
CA GLN A 256 -29.84 22.83 33.00
C GLN A 256 -29.13 23.03 34.34
N ASN A 257 -29.25 24.24 34.88
CA ASN A 257 -28.76 24.62 36.21
C ASN A 257 -27.28 24.31 36.48
N PHE A 258 -26.40 24.53 35.49
CA PHE A 258 -24.95 24.38 35.63
C PHE A 258 -24.38 25.19 36.80
N LYS A 259 -23.60 24.54 37.67
CA LYS A 259 -22.94 25.10 38.85
C LYS A 259 -21.63 24.36 39.10
N ASN A 260 -20.81 24.92 40.00
CA ASN A 260 -19.56 24.30 40.46
C ASN A 260 -18.68 23.81 39.31
N ILE A 261 -18.44 24.68 38.33
CA ILE A 261 -17.65 24.34 37.14
C ILE A 261 -16.18 24.61 37.44
N GLU A 262 -15.34 23.60 37.28
CA GLU A 262 -13.92 23.67 37.59
C GLU A 262 -13.10 22.96 36.52
N ILE A 263 -12.10 23.65 35.96
CA ILE A 263 -11.00 23.02 35.23
C ILE A 263 -9.92 22.73 36.26
N TYR A 264 -9.51 21.47 36.37
CA TYR A 264 -8.56 21.07 37.39
C TYR A 264 -7.15 21.60 37.11
N ASP A 265 -6.45 21.97 38.17
CA ASP A 265 -5.06 22.41 38.15
C ASP A 265 -4.05 21.24 38.11
N HIS A 266 -4.54 20.03 37.87
CA HIS A 266 -3.79 18.79 37.83
C HIS A 266 -4.36 17.85 36.78
N LEU A 267 -3.54 16.89 36.34
CA LEU A 267 -3.93 15.87 35.36
C LEU A 267 -4.26 14.54 36.02
N TYR A 268 -4.83 13.62 35.24
CA TYR A 268 -5.14 12.27 35.67
C TYR A 268 -4.40 11.24 34.82
N GLU A 269 -4.02 10.14 35.46
CA GLU A 269 -3.56 8.92 34.79
C GLU A 269 -4.75 7.97 34.63
N ILE A 270 -5.08 7.65 33.38
CA ILE A 270 -6.11 6.69 33.00
C ILE A 270 -5.40 5.38 32.64
N LYS A 271 -5.64 4.35 33.43
CA LYS A 271 -5.15 3.00 33.19
C LYS A 271 -6.27 2.12 32.65
N ILE A 272 -6.03 1.53 31.47
CA ILE A 272 -6.97 0.62 30.82
C ILE A 272 -6.34 -0.76 30.76
N PHE A 273 -6.96 -1.74 31.42
CA PHE A 273 -6.42 -3.09 31.48
C PHE A 273 -6.78 -3.87 30.21
N PRO A 274 -5.79 -4.45 29.48
CA PRO A 274 -6.06 -5.19 28.25
C PRO A 274 -7.01 -6.36 28.47
N CYS A 275 -8.01 -6.46 27.59
CA CYS A 275 -9.01 -7.50 27.65
C CYS A 275 -9.67 -7.73 26.29
N ASP A 276 -9.72 -8.98 25.83
CA ASP A 276 -10.31 -9.33 24.53
C ASP A 276 -11.81 -8.99 24.44
N SER A 277 -12.56 -9.15 25.54
CA SER A 277 -13.99 -8.76 25.59
C SER A 277 -14.25 -7.27 25.52
N HIS A 278 -13.24 -6.43 25.76
CA HIS A 278 -13.35 -4.97 25.78
C HIS A 278 -12.10 -4.34 25.15
N PRO A 279 -11.96 -4.38 23.81
CA PRO A 279 -10.76 -3.93 23.09
C PRO A 279 -10.65 -2.39 23.00
N ILE A 280 -10.85 -1.69 24.12
CA ILE A 280 -10.97 -0.23 24.24
C ILE A 280 -9.77 0.49 23.62
N ILE A 281 -8.54 0.09 23.97
CA ILE A 281 -7.32 0.73 23.48
C ILE A 281 -7.25 0.68 21.95
N ARG A 282 -7.52 -0.50 21.37
CA ARG A 282 -7.44 -0.73 19.93
C ARG A 282 -8.53 0.00 19.17
N GLU A 283 -9.79 -0.11 19.61
CA GLU A 283 -10.92 0.48 18.89
C GLU A 283 -10.99 2.01 19.00
N LEU A 284 -10.51 2.58 20.10
CA LEU A 284 -10.48 4.03 20.30
C LEU A 284 -9.16 4.68 19.85
N GLY A 285 -8.22 3.91 19.29
CA GLY A 285 -6.94 4.47 18.82
C GLY A 285 -6.08 5.08 19.92
N LEU A 286 -6.22 4.61 21.17
CA LEU A 286 -5.52 5.18 22.32
C LEU A 286 -4.06 4.72 22.35
N LYS A 287 -3.16 5.61 22.76
CA LYS A 287 -1.71 5.36 22.80
C LYS A 287 -1.20 5.29 24.25
N PRO A 288 -1.39 4.16 24.96
CA PRO A 288 -0.89 4.04 26.31
C PRO A 288 0.64 3.99 26.33
N GLY A 289 1.24 4.65 27.33
CA GLY A 289 2.65 4.52 27.66
C GLY A 289 2.97 3.18 28.34
N ALA A 290 4.19 3.09 28.90
CA ALA A 290 4.60 1.94 29.70
C ALA A 290 3.58 1.65 30.82
N ASN A 291 3.18 0.37 30.99
CA ASN A 291 2.17 -0.10 31.96
C ASN A 291 0.69 0.19 31.65
N HIS A 292 0.33 0.52 30.39
CA HIS A 292 -1.06 0.75 29.96
C HIS A 292 -1.69 2.02 30.56
N GLN A 293 -0.90 3.06 30.78
CA GLN A 293 -1.34 4.34 31.35
C GLN A 293 -1.35 5.44 30.28
N ILE A 294 -2.37 6.29 30.32
CA ILE A 294 -2.56 7.45 29.45
C ILE A 294 -2.79 8.67 30.34
N THR A 295 -2.03 9.73 30.15
CA THR A 295 -2.25 10.98 30.90
C THR A 295 -3.28 11.83 30.16
N SER A 296 -4.27 12.36 30.88
CA SER A 296 -5.25 13.28 30.31
C SER A 296 -4.62 14.59 29.86
N ASN A 297 -5.07 15.16 28.76
CA ASN A 297 -4.64 16.48 28.27
C ASN A 297 -5.22 17.60 29.12
N VAL A 298 -6.48 17.44 29.54
CA VAL A 298 -7.22 18.37 30.40
C VAL A 298 -8.27 17.58 31.19
N SER A 299 -8.59 18.06 32.39
CA SER A 299 -9.60 17.44 33.26
C SER A 299 -10.48 18.50 33.90
N PHE A 300 -11.76 18.20 34.05
CA PHE A 300 -12.74 19.15 34.56
C PHE A 300 -13.87 18.48 35.34
N HIS A 301 -14.58 19.28 36.14
CA HIS A 301 -15.82 18.91 36.81
C HIS A 301 -16.90 19.94 36.57
N ILE A 302 -18.13 19.46 36.47
CA ILE A 302 -19.32 20.27 36.32
C ILE A 302 -20.52 19.62 36.99
N ASN A 303 -21.33 20.43 37.69
CA ASN A 303 -22.56 19.99 38.32
C ASN A 303 -23.77 20.56 37.58
N PHE A 304 -24.72 19.72 37.18
CA PHE A 304 -25.91 20.14 36.43
C PHE A 304 -27.01 19.09 36.52
N ASN A 305 -28.26 19.42 36.22
CA ASN A 305 -29.31 18.41 36.05
C ASN A 305 -29.65 18.26 34.57
N PHE A 306 -30.09 17.07 34.16
CA PHE A 306 -30.50 16.85 32.77
C PHE A 306 -31.83 16.12 32.66
N GLU A 307 -32.44 16.27 31.49
CA GLU A 307 -33.64 15.57 31.08
C GLU A 307 -33.40 14.90 29.73
N ILE A 308 -33.64 13.59 29.64
CA ILE A 308 -33.60 12.82 28.40
C ILE A 308 -35.03 12.45 28.02
N ASP A 309 -35.52 13.04 26.92
CA ASP A 309 -36.83 12.74 26.34
C ASP A 309 -36.72 11.59 25.31
N THR A 310 -37.84 11.28 24.66
CA THR A 310 -37.91 10.39 23.50
C THR A 310 -36.88 10.75 22.42
N GLY A 311 -36.42 9.73 21.70
CA GLY A 311 -35.49 9.87 20.58
C GLY A 311 -36.16 9.66 19.22
N THR A 312 -35.47 10.03 18.17
CA THR A 312 -35.80 9.66 16.79
C THR A 312 -35.00 8.44 16.38
N ALA A 313 -35.64 7.48 15.73
CA ALA A 313 -34.99 6.27 15.25
C ALA A 313 -34.99 6.28 13.72
N THR A 314 -33.79 6.19 13.16
CA THR A 314 -33.54 6.02 11.75
C THR A 314 -33.42 4.54 11.47
N GLU A 315 -34.34 4.00 10.65
CA GLU A 315 -34.33 2.58 10.28
C GLU A 315 -32.99 2.26 9.61
N THR A 316 -32.34 1.15 9.99
CA THR A 316 -31.11 0.67 9.33
C THR A 316 -31.42 0.00 8.00
N LYS A 317 -30.37 -0.32 7.23
CA LYS A 317 -30.49 -1.07 5.99
C LYS A 317 -31.37 -2.32 6.13
N ALA A 318 -31.19 -3.08 7.22
CA ALA A 318 -31.93 -4.31 7.51
C ALA A 318 -33.44 -4.07 7.73
N GLN A 319 -33.82 -2.91 8.26
CA GLN A 319 -35.24 -2.57 8.53
C GLN A 319 -35.94 -1.96 7.31
N ARG A 320 -35.21 -1.31 6.41
CA ARG A 320 -35.77 -0.60 5.25
C ARG A 320 -36.25 -1.52 4.12
N ASN A 321 -36.11 -2.85 4.22
CA ASN A 321 -36.33 -3.78 3.09
C ASN A 321 -35.63 -3.28 1.81
N LEU A 322 -34.41 -2.75 1.93
CA LEU A 322 -33.68 -2.28 0.77
C LEU A 322 -33.34 -3.47 -0.10
N LYS A 323 -33.77 -3.40 -1.36
CA LYS A 323 -33.39 -4.42 -2.34
C LYS A 323 -31.87 -4.38 -2.48
N PRO A 324 -31.19 -5.54 -2.50
CA PRO A 324 -29.78 -5.59 -2.82
C PRO A 324 -29.51 -4.94 -4.19
N LYS A 325 -28.37 -4.27 -4.31
CA LYS A 325 -27.99 -3.49 -5.50
C LYS A 325 -27.55 -4.37 -6.64
N LYS A 326 -27.48 -3.82 -7.84
CA LYS A 326 -26.81 -4.43 -9.00
C LYS A 326 -25.52 -3.71 -9.29
N LEU A 327 -24.41 -4.44 -9.36
CA LEU A 327 -23.09 -3.89 -9.66
C LEU A 327 -22.69 -4.20 -11.11
N ALA A 328 -22.41 -3.15 -11.89
CA ALA A 328 -21.78 -3.27 -13.20
C ALA A 328 -20.28 -2.97 -13.11
N ILE A 329 -19.44 -3.93 -13.49
CA ILE A 329 -17.97 -3.80 -13.54
C ILE A 329 -17.54 -3.64 -15.00
N VAL A 330 -16.82 -2.56 -15.30
CA VAL A 330 -16.28 -2.28 -16.64
C VAL A 330 -14.81 -2.68 -16.71
N GLY A 331 -14.53 -3.72 -17.50
CA GLY A 331 -13.18 -4.24 -17.71
C GLY A 331 -12.77 -5.36 -16.74
N GLY A 332 -11.98 -6.31 -17.25
CA GLY A 332 -11.53 -7.50 -16.53
C GLY A 332 -10.06 -7.49 -16.10
N GLY A 333 -9.48 -6.33 -15.82
CA GLY A 333 -8.10 -6.20 -15.35
C GLY A 333 -7.91 -6.63 -13.89
N VAL A 334 -6.65 -6.63 -13.41
CA VAL A 334 -6.29 -7.04 -12.04
C VAL A 334 -7.13 -6.32 -10.98
N GLY A 335 -7.18 -4.98 -11.02
CA GLY A 335 -7.92 -4.20 -10.02
C GLY A 335 -9.42 -4.54 -9.99
N ALA A 336 -10.05 -4.67 -11.16
CA ALA A 336 -11.46 -5.06 -11.27
C ALA A 336 -11.74 -6.45 -10.68
N MET A 337 -10.88 -7.43 -11.01
CA MET A 337 -11.02 -8.80 -10.52
C MET A 337 -10.75 -8.88 -9.02
N THR A 338 -9.79 -8.11 -8.51
CA THR A 338 -9.57 -7.98 -7.07
C THR A 338 -10.79 -7.38 -6.37
N THR A 339 -11.38 -6.29 -6.88
CA THR A 339 -12.58 -5.72 -6.27
C THR A 339 -13.73 -6.72 -6.23
N ALA A 340 -14.01 -7.42 -7.33
CA ALA A 340 -15.04 -8.46 -7.34
C ALA A 340 -14.72 -9.60 -6.36
N PHE A 341 -13.45 -9.98 -6.26
CA PHE A 341 -12.99 -11.04 -5.37
C PHE A 341 -13.15 -10.65 -3.90
N GLU A 342 -12.77 -9.42 -3.53
CA GLU A 342 -12.91 -8.94 -2.16
C GLU A 342 -14.35 -8.64 -1.78
N ILE A 343 -15.16 -8.05 -2.67
CA ILE A 343 -16.60 -7.89 -2.43
C ILE A 343 -17.20 -9.26 -2.11
N THR A 344 -16.87 -10.28 -2.90
CA THR A 344 -17.44 -11.62 -2.69
C THR A 344 -16.77 -12.43 -1.57
N ASN A 345 -15.67 -11.94 -1.00
CA ASN A 345 -15.08 -12.47 0.25
C ASN A 345 -15.85 -11.99 1.48
N ASN A 346 -16.59 -10.87 1.40
CA ASN A 346 -17.48 -10.43 2.47
C ASN A 346 -18.64 -11.44 2.63
N PRO A 347 -18.81 -12.12 3.78
CA PRO A 347 -19.86 -13.12 3.97
C PRO A 347 -21.28 -12.62 3.65
N ASP A 348 -21.51 -11.32 3.84
CA ASP A 348 -22.82 -10.68 3.71
C ASP A 348 -22.99 -9.99 2.34
N TRP A 349 -22.09 -10.22 1.38
CA TRP A 349 -22.10 -9.51 0.09
C TRP A 349 -23.41 -9.66 -0.67
N LYS A 350 -24.10 -10.78 -0.54
CA LYS A 350 -25.41 -11.03 -1.18
C LYS A 350 -26.55 -10.21 -0.57
N GLU A 351 -26.35 -9.66 0.63
CA GLU A 351 -27.26 -8.68 1.20
C GLU A 351 -26.96 -7.27 0.68
N ILE A 352 -25.76 -7.04 0.14
CA ILE A 352 -25.34 -5.77 -0.47
C ILE A 352 -25.70 -5.74 -1.96
N TYR A 353 -25.35 -6.81 -2.70
CA TYR A 353 -25.53 -6.92 -4.14
C TYR A 353 -26.37 -8.15 -4.51
N ASP A 354 -27.44 -7.92 -5.26
CA ASP A 354 -28.28 -8.94 -5.91
C ASP A 354 -27.53 -9.59 -7.07
N SER A 355 -26.72 -8.79 -7.78
CA SER A 355 -25.89 -9.26 -8.90
C SER A 355 -24.62 -8.45 -9.04
N ILE A 356 -23.57 -9.11 -9.50
CA ILE A 356 -22.29 -8.51 -9.92
C ILE A 356 -22.04 -8.99 -11.34
N THR A 357 -21.95 -8.06 -12.29
CA THR A 357 -21.74 -8.37 -13.72
C THR A 357 -20.49 -7.68 -14.25
N VAL A 358 -19.56 -8.46 -14.79
CA VAL A 358 -18.33 -8.00 -15.44
C VAL A 358 -18.56 -7.90 -16.94
N TYR A 359 -18.45 -6.70 -17.49
CA TYR A 359 -18.49 -6.43 -18.93
C TYR A 359 -17.06 -6.39 -19.47
N GLN A 360 -16.72 -7.39 -20.29
CA GLN A 360 -15.40 -7.57 -20.86
C GLN A 360 -15.49 -7.47 -22.39
N MET A 361 -14.67 -6.59 -22.97
CA MET A 361 -14.62 -6.36 -24.42
C MET A 361 -14.34 -7.66 -25.18
N GLY A 362 -13.32 -8.40 -24.78
CA GLY A 362 -12.87 -9.60 -25.49
C GLY A 362 -13.40 -10.92 -24.92
N TRP A 363 -12.66 -11.99 -25.22
CA TRP A 363 -12.87 -13.33 -24.65
C TRP A 363 -11.88 -13.63 -23.51
N ARG A 364 -10.93 -12.74 -23.24
CA ARG A 364 -9.93 -12.88 -22.17
C ARG A 364 -10.11 -11.82 -21.10
N LEU A 365 -9.75 -12.21 -19.88
CA LEU A 365 -9.51 -11.29 -18.78
C LEU A 365 -8.03 -10.90 -18.74
N GLY A 366 -7.73 -9.85 -17.97
CA GLY A 366 -6.38 -9.49 -17.55
C GLY A 366 -5.86 -8.16 -18.06
N GLY A 367 -6.49 -7.59 -19.09
CA GLY A 367 -6.06 -6.31 -19.66
C GLY A 367 -4.58 -6.34 -20.03
N LYS A 368 -3.77 -5.47 -19.41
CA LYS A 368 -2.30 -5.43 -19.58
C LYS A 368 -1.61 -6.76 -19.27
N GLY A 369 -2.13 -7.52 -18.29
CA GLY A 369 -1.61 -8.82 -17.89
C GLY A 369 -2.23 -10.01 -18.63
N ALA A 370 -2.98 -9.78 -19.71
CA ALA A 370 -3.57 -10.86 -20.48
C ALA A 370 -2.48 -11.68 -21.19
N SER A 371 -2.73 -12.98 -21.34
CA SER A 371 -1.93 -13.87 -22.18
C SER A 371 -2.79 -14.91 -22.86
N GLY A 372 -2.24 -15.56 -23.88
CA GLY A 372 -2.95 -16.53 -24.71
C GLY A 372 -2.17 -17.82 -24.92
N ARG A 373 -2.88 -18.86 -25.34
CA ARG A 373 -2.32 -20.12 -25.84
C ARG A 373 -2.46 -20.21 -27.35
N SER A 374 -1.34 -20.47 -28.05
CA SER A 374 -1.38 -20.82 -29.48
C SER A 374 -2.27 -22.05 -29.69
N ARG A 375 -2.96 -22.11 -30.84
CA ARG A 375 -3.97 -23.15 -31.09
C ARG A 375 -3.37 -24.55 -31.32
N GLU A 376 -2.17 -24.63 -31.87
CA GLU A 376 -1.54 -25.92 -32.23
C GLU A 376 -0.68 -26.46 -31.10
N GLU A 377 0.31 -25.67 -30.67
CA GLU A 377 1.32 -26.09 -29.70
C GLU A 377 0.94 -25.73 -28.25
N GLY A 378 -0.13 -24.97 -28.03
CA GLY A 378 -0.46 -24.44 -26.71
C GLY A 378 0.67 -23.56 -26.14
N ALA A 379 1.46 -22.92 -27.01
CA ALA A 379 2.56 -22.05 -26.63
C ALA A 379 2.02 -20.81 -25.91
N ILE A 380 2.72 -20.34 -24.88
CA ILE A 380 2.30 -19.19 -24.08
C ILE A 380 2.69 -17.89 -24.79
N GLU A 381 1.69 -17.17 -25.28
CA GLU A 381 1.82 -15.88 -25.96
C GLU A 381 1.47 -14.76 -24.97
N GLU A 382 2.49 -14.19 -24.35
CA GLU A 382 2.33 -13.13 -23.34
C GLU A 382 2.22 -11.74 -23.97
N HIS A 383 1.49 -10.83 -23.32
CA HIS A 383 1.47 -9.43 -23.74
C HIS A 383 2.79 -8.70 -23.40
N GLY A 384 3.54 -9.18 -22.42
CA GLY A 384 4.85 -8.66 -22.04
C GLY A 384 5.54 -9.59 -21.04
N LEU A 385 6.72 -9.21 -20.55
CA LEU A 385 7.37 -9.98 -19.48
C LEU A 385 6.65 -9.75 -18.14
N HIS A 386 5.94 -10.77 -17.67
CA HIS A 386 5.27 -10.73 -16.37
C HIS A 386 6.02 -11.56 -15.32
N ILE A 387 6.63 -10.88 -14.35
CA ILE A 387 7.29 -11.47 -13.18
C ILE A 387 6.74 -10.78 -11.93
N TRP A 388 6.45 -11.57 -10.89
CA TRP A 388 5.93 -11.02 -9.64
C TRP A 388 7.09 -10.68 -8.70
N LEU A 389 7.00 -9.51 -8.08
CA LEU A 389 7.95 -9.09 -7.05
C LEU A 389 7.58 -9.72 -5.72
N GLY A 390 8.58 -10.17 -4.96
CA GLY A 390 8.37 -10.84 -3.67
C GLY A 390 7.74 -9.97 -2.59
N PHE A 391 7.62 -8.66 -2.81
CA PHE A 391 6.92 -7.74 -1.90
C PHE A 391 5.43 -7.56 -2.22
N TYR A 392 4.90 -8.16 -3.30
CA TYR A 392 3.51 -8.07 -3.74
C TYR A 392 2.54 -8.82 -2.81
N ASN A 393 2.56 -8.46 -1.52
CA ASN A 393 1.88 -9.19 -0.47
C ASN A 393 0.38 -9.28 -0.71
N ASN A 394 -0.27 -8.18 -1.05
CA ASN A 394 -1.72 -8.18 -1.26
C ASN A 394 -2.07 -9.09 -2.46
N ALA A 395 -1.30 -9.01 -3.54
CA ALA A 395 -1.51 -9.86 -4.70
C ALA A 395 -1.33 -11.35 -4.38
N PHE A 396 -0.25 -11.71 -3.64
CA PHE A 396 -0.02 -13.09 -3.23
C PHE A 396 -1.11 -13.60 -2.28
N LYS A 397 -1.58 -12.77 -1.35
CA LYS A 397 -2.68 -13.10 -0.42
C LYS A 397 -3.97 -13.42 -1.18
N ALA A 398 -4.35 -12.59 -2.15
CA ALA A 398 -5.50 -12.85 -3.01
C ALA A 398 -5.37 -14.18 -3.78
N MET A 399 -4.18 -14.45 -4.34
CA MET A 399 -3.95 -15.71 -5.07
C MET A 399 -3.94 -16.93 -4.15
N GLN A 400 -3.39 -16.82 -2.94
CA GLN A 400 -3.43 -17.90 -1.96
C GLN A 400 -4.86 -18.29 -1.63
N HIS A 401 -5.73 -17.30 -1.37
CA HIS A 401 -7.15 -17.52 -1.13
C HIS A 401 -7.84 -18.15 -2.34
N ALA A 402 -7.61 -17.64 -3.55
CA ALA A 402 -8.23 -18.16 -4.77
C ALA A 402 -7.85 -19.63 -5.04
N TYR A 403 -6.55 -19.98 -4.94
CA TYR A 403 -6.11 -21.36 -5.12
C TYR A 403 -6.62 -22.29 -4.01
N GLN A 404 -6.67 -21.81 -2.77
CA GLN A 404 -7.21 -22.57 -1.65
C GLN A 404 -8.69 -22.90 -1.85
N GLU A 405 -9.50 -21.92 -2.27
CA GLU A 405 -10.93 -22.11 -2.51
C GLU A 405 -11.23 -23.04 -3.67
N LEU A 406 -10.45 -22.96 -4.76
CA LEU A 406 -10.62 -23.88 -5.88
C LEU A 406 -10.43 -25.34 -5.50
N GLY A 407 -9.60 -25.61 -4.49
CA GLY A 407 -9.43 -26.96 -3.94
C GLY A 407 -9.10 -28.00 -5.00
N ARG A 408 -8.27 -27.65 -6.01
CA ARG A 408 -7.87 -28.57 -7.08
C ARG A 408 -7.23 -29.83 -6.49
N ALA A 409 -7.45 -30.98 -7.13
CA ALA A 409 -6.86 -32.23 -6.70
C ALA A 409 -5.32 -32.10 -6.64
N PRO A 410 -4.62 -32.69 -5.65
CA PRO A 410 -3.17 -32.52 -5.49
C PRO A 410 -2.32 -32.86 -6.72
N GLU A 411 -2.80 -33.77 -7.57
CA GLU A 411 -2.17 -34.18 -8.83
C GLU A 411 -2.46 -33.25 -10.02
N ALA A 412 -3.43 -32.34 -9.88
CA ALA A 412 -3.79 -31.41 -10.94
C ALA A 412 -2.68 -30.37 -11.15
N PRO A 413 -2.46 -29.90 -12.39
CA PRO A 413 -1.49 -28.85 -12.65
C PRO A 413 -1.86 -27.57 -11.91
N LEU A 414 -0.88 -26.98 -11.22
CA LEU A 414 -1.05 -25.78 -10.40
C LEU A 414 -2.19 -25.98 -9.38
N ALA A 415 -2.11 -27.03 -8.57
CA ALA A 415 -3.12 -27.35 -7.57
C ALA A 415 -3.16 -26.29 -6.46
N SER A 416 -1.98 -25.81 -6.05
CA SER A 416 -1.80 -24.78 -5.04
C SER A 416 -1.04 -23.57 -5.59
N TRP A 417 -1.07 -22.47 -4.85
CA TRP A 417 -0.28 -21.28 -5.20
C TRP A 417 1.23 -21.57 -5.21
N THR A 418 1.72 -22.50 -4.37
CA THR A 418 3.14 -22.90 -4.37
C THR A 418 3.52 -23.72 -5.60
N ASP A 419 2.55 -24.37 -6.25
CA ASP A 419 2.76 -24.98 -7.56
C ASP A 419 2.70 -23.94 -8.68
N ALA A 420 1.91 -22.89 -8.50
CA ALA A 420 1.67 -21.82 -9.46
C ALA A 420 2.85 -20.85 -9.63
N PHE A 421 3.64 -20.65 -8.56
CA PHE A 421 4.78 -19.74 -8.54
C PHE A 421 6.08 -20.45 -8.17
N LYS A 422 7.18 -20.02 -8.77
CA LYS A 422 8.53 -20.46 -8.39
C LYS A 422 9.39 -19.25 -8.02
N LYS A 423 10.23 -19.42 -6.99
CA LYS A 423 11.21 -18.41 -6.58
C LYS A 423 12.23 -18.12 -7.68
N HIS A 424 12.72 -16.89 -7.71
CA HIS A 424 13.75 -16.45 -8.62
C HIS A 424 14.59 -15.33 -8.00
N SER A 425 15.90 -15.56 -7.88
CA SER A 425 16.81 -14.62 -7.20
C SER A 425 18.04 -14.22 -8.02
N TYR A 426 18.21 -14.79 -9.23
CA TYR A 426 19.34 -14.49 -10.10
C TYR A 426 18.95 -13.43 -11.13
N ILE A 427 19.32 -12.18 -10.85
CA ILE A 427 19.02 -11.01 -11.68
C ILE A 427 20.31 -10.53 -12.32
N VAL A 428 20.23 -10.01 -13.54
CA VAL A 428 21.38 -9.44 -14.25
C VAL A 428 21.05 -8.03 -14.72
N LEU A 429 21.99 -7.11 -14.57
CA LEU A 429 21.96 -5.83 -15.25
C LEU A 429 23.08 -5.81 -16.30
N ALA A 430 22.77 -5.45 -17.54
CA ALA A 430 23.79 -5.31 -18.57
C ALA A 430 24.56 -4.00 -18.35
N GLN A 431 25.89 -4.08 -18.30
CA GLN A 431 26.75 -2.92 -18.05
C GLN A 431 27.78 -2.74 -19.16
N GLN A 432 27.83 -1.56 -19.76
CA GLN A 432 28.96 -1.18 -20.59
C GLN A 432 30.15 -0.74 -19.74
N PHE A 433 31.33 -1.30 -20.03
CA PHE A 433 32.61 -0.88 -19.48
C PHE A 433 33.70 -1.08 -20.52
N LYS A 434 34.50 -0.03 -20.78
CA LYS A 434 35.54 -0.02 -21.84
C LYS A 434 35.00 -0.53 -23.19
N GLU A 435 33.83 -0.01 -23.60
CA GLU A 435 33.13 -0.34 -24.86
C GLU A 435 32.71 -1.81 -25.00
N GLN A 436 32.69 -2.57 -23.91
CA GLN A 436 32.24 -3.97 -23.89
C GLN A 436 31.07 -4.13 -22.93
N TRP A 437 30.12 -4.99 -23.28
CA TRP A 437 29.05 -5.38 -22.37
C TRP A 437 29.52 -6.45 -21.40
N HIS A 438 29.19 -6.25 -20.13
CA HIS A 438 29.45 -7.19 -19.05
C HIS A 438 28.15 -7.46 -18.29
N PRO A 439 27.86 -8.72 -17.93
CA PRO A 439 26.75 -9.01 -17.03
C PRO A 439 27.13 -8.55 -15.61
N TRP A 440 26.29 -7.73 -14.99
CA TRP A 440 26.36 -7.41 -13.57
C TRP A 440 25.33 -8.25 -12.83
N GLU A 441 25.83 -9.28 -12.14
CA GLU A 441 25.01 -10.32 -11.55
C GLU A 441 24.63 -10.00 -10.12
N PHE A 442 23.37 -10.28 -9.78
CA PHE A 442 22.85 -10.20 -8.43
C PHE A 442 22.23 -11.54 -8.07
N ASN A 443 22.78 -12.16 -7.02
CA ASN A 443 22.17 -13.31 -6.36
C ASN A 443 21.51 -12.83 -5.07
N PHE A 444 20.25 -12.43 -5.15
CA PHE A 444 19.54 -11.95 -3.96
C PHE A 444 19.32 -13.10 -2.96
N PRO A 445 19.53 -12.87 -1.66
CA PRO A 445 19.30 -13.91 -0.67
C PRO A 445 17.82 -14.28 -0.61
N GLU A 446 17.52 -15.57 -0.50
CA GLU A 446 16.17 -16.02 -0.13
C GLU A 446 15.99 -15.92 1.38
N ASN A 447 14.76 -15.69 1.84
CA ASN A 447 14.41 -15.72 3.26
C ASN A 447 13.30 -16.76 3.54
N CYS A 448 13.01 -16.99 4.83
CA CYS A 448 12.00 -17.95 5.27
C CYS A 448 10.58 -17.39 5.26
N ASP A 449 10.40 -16.12 4.92
CA ASP A 449 9.09 -15.47 4.92
C ASP A 449 8.29 -15.93 3.71
N THR A 450 6.97 -15.93 3.87
CA THR A 450 6.03 -16.31 2.80
C THR A 450 5.31 -15.06 2.31
N PRO A 451 5.37 -14.74 0.99
CA PRO A 451 4.56 -13.65 0.43
C PRO A 451 3.08 -13.78 0.80
N GLY A 452 2.37 -12.68 0.96
CA GLY A 452 0.95 -12.70 1.35
C GLY A 452 0.67 -12.93 2.84
N GLN A 453 1.70 -13.25 3.63
CA GLN A 453 1.63 -13.24 5.10
C GLN A 453 2.36 -11.99 5.60
N GLY A 454 1.73 -11.13 6.41
CA GLY A 454 2.38 -9.89 6.84
C GLY A 454 1.57 -9.05 7.84
N GLY A 455 2.22 -7.98 8.30
CA GLY A 455 1.67 -6.92 9.13
C GLY A 455 2.09 -5.55 8.55
N PRO A 456 2.02 -4.46 9.34
CA PRO A 456 2.30 -3.12 8.84
C PRO A 456 3.67 -3.03 8.16
N LEU A 457 3.75 -2.22 7.10
CA LEU A 457 5.00 -1.97 6.39
C LEU A 457 6.02 -1.25 7.28
N PRO A 458 7.32 -1.44 7.05
CA PRO A 458 8.34 -0.64 7.71
C PRO A 458 8.11 0.85 7.51
N THR A 459 8.40 1.64 8.54
CA THR A 459 8.33 3.11 8.44
C THR A 459 9.46 3.63 7.55
N LEU A 460 9.35 4.89 7.11
CA LEU A 460 10.43 5.55 6.35
C LEU A 460 11.76 5.57 7.15
N TRP A 461 11.68 5.67 8.48
CA TRP A 461 12.86 5.59 9.34
C TRP A 461 13.48 4.20 9.35
N ASP A 462 12.67 3.14 9.42
CA ASP A 462 13.16 1.76 9.36
C ASP A 462 13.89 1.48 8.03
N TYR A 463 13.42 2.06 6.91
CA TYR A 463 14.13 1.98 5.63
C TYR A 463 15.46 2.73 5.64
N ILE A 464 15.56 3.89 6.30
CA ILE A 464 16.82 4.63 6.46
C ILE A 464 17.83 3.81 7.27
N VAL A 465 17.39 3.19 8.36
CA VAL A 465 18.21 2.29 9.18
C VAL A 465 18.69 1.10 8.34
N SER A 466 17.76 0.39 7.69
CA SER A 466 18.06 -0.77 6.83
C SER A 466 19.02 -0.43 5.68
N THR A 467 18.86 0.75 5.07
CA THR A 467 19.76 1.23 4.02
C THR A 467 21.16 1.50 4.57
N THR A 468 21.26 2.02 5.80
CA THR A 468 22.55 2.29 6.46
C THR A 468 23.30 1.00 6.79
N GLU A 469 22.59 -0.02 7.29
CA GLU A 469 23.14 -1.36 7.52
C GLU A 469 23.57 -2.03 6.20
N TRP A 470 22.77 -1.86 5.14
CA TRP A 470 23.12 -2.35 3.82
C TRP A 470 24.38 -1.68 3.25
N ILE A 471 24.56 -0.37 3.46
CA ILE A 471 25.79 0.35 3.09
C ILE A 471 27.00 -0.24 3.82
N GLU A 472 26.88 -0.50 5.12
CA GLU A 472 27.94 -1.12 5.93
C GLU A 472 28.31 -2.49 5.38
N SER A 473 27.33 -3.37 5.20
CA SER A 473 27.53 -4.73 4.67
C SER A 473 28.13 -4.70 3.26
N THR A 474 27.64 -3.81 2.40
CA THR A 474 28.17 -3.65 1.04
C THR A 474 29.65 -3.23 1.05
N LEU A 475 30.03 -2.32 1.95
CA LEU A 475 31.42 -1.87 2.05
C LEU A 475 32.33 -2.88 2.74
N LEU A 476 31.86 -3.64 3.72
CA LEU A 476 32.73 -4.51 4.53
C LEU A 476 32.79 -5.96 4.03
N ASP A 477 31.71 -6.45 3.43
CA ASP A 477 31.50 -7.89 3.20
C ASP A 477 31.15 -8.27 1.75
N SER A 478 30.78 -7.33 0.88
CA SER A 478 30.46 -7.67 -0.52
C SER A 478 31.66 -8.21 -1.31
N GLU A 479 31.40 -9.00 -2.35
CA GLU A 479 32.42 -9.51 -3.27
C GLU A 479 33.18 -8.40 -4.03
N TYR A 480 32.52 -7.25 -4.19
CA TYR A 480 33.11 -6.06 -4.80
C TYR A 480 34.10 -5.36 -3.86
N SER A 481 33.95 -5.55 -2.54
CA SER A 481 34.71 -4.82 -1.53
C SER A 481 36.19 -5.21 -1.45
N PRO A 482 37.12 -4.25 -1.61
CA PRO A 482 38.53 -4.46 -1.27
C PRO A 482 38.74 -4.78 0.22
N CYS A 483 37.87 -4.27 1.11
CA CYS A 483 37.92 -4.54 2.55
C CYS A 483 37.58 -6.00 2.88
N ALA A 484 36.69 -6.64 2.11
CA ALA A 484 36.34 -8.05 2.26
C ALA A 484 37.48 -8.96 1.80
N LYS A 485 38.14 -8.62 0.68
CA LYS A 485 39.28 -9.35 0.12
C LYS A 485 40.53 -9.29 1.00
N ALA A 486 40.62 -8.31 1.91
CA ALA A 486 41.72 -8.14 2.85
C ALA A 486 41.63 -9.00 4.14
N LYS A 487 40.75 -10.01 4.21
CA LYS A 487 40.62 -10.94 5.35
C LYS A 487 41.91 -11.74 5.60
N THR A 488 42.88 -11.14 6.28
CA THR A 488 44.02 -11.82 6.91
C THR A 488 43.76 -11.98 8.41
N THR A 489 43.99 -13.16 8.96
CA THR A 489 43.94 -13.44 10.40
C THR A 489 44.89 -12.51 11.20
N PRO A 490 44.52 -12.06 12.42
CA PRO A 490 45.29 -11.12 13.24
C PRO A 490 46.75 -11.50 13.52
N GLU A 491 47.08 -12.80 13.47
CA GLU A 491 48.44 -13.32 13.72
C GLU A 491 49.37 -13.24 12.50
N LYS A 492 48.84 -13.00 11.29
CA LYS A 492 49.62 -12.84 10.05
C LYS A 492 49.73 -11.39 9.57
N SER A 493 48.96 -10.47 10.16
CA SER A 493 48.85 -9.08 9.68
C SER A 493 50.10 -8.23 9.89
N ALA A 494 50.91 -8.46 10.94
CA ALA A 494 52.08 -7.60 11.22
C ALA A 494 53.27 -7.86 10.28
N SER A 495 53.57 -9.13 9.96
CA SER A 495 54.67 -9.47 9.03
C SER A 495 54.29 -9.19 7.59
N VAL A 496 53.04 -9.46 7.20
CA VAL A 496 52.52 -9.12 5.87
C VAL A 496 52.40 -7.62 5.70
N LEU A 497 51.97 -6.84 6.71
CA LEU A 497 52.02 -5.36 6.63
C LEU A 497 53.46 -4.84 6.58
N ASP A 498 54.43 -5.43 7.28
CA ASP A 498 55.81 -4.93 7.27
C ASP A 498 56.52 -5.25 5.95
N GLU A 499 56.30 -6.44 5.39
CA GLU A 499 56.78 -6.84 4.05
C GLU A 499 56.07 -6.05 2.94
N PHE A 500 54.76 -5.79 3.12
CA PHE A 500 53.99 -4.91 2.24
C PHE A 500 54.47 -3.46 2.32
N MET A 501 54.66 -2.90 3.51
CA MET A 501 55.17 -1.53 3.69
C MET A 501 56.59 -1.39 3.15
N GLN A 502 57.41 -2.46 3.18
CA GLN A 502 58.69 -2.49 2.45
C GLN A 502 58.46 -2.33 0.95
N ASN A 503 57.65 -3.20 0.35
CA ASN A 503 57.39 -3.16 -1.08
C ASN A 503 56.74 -1.84 -1.49
N PHE A 504 55.74 -1.35 -0.76
CA PHE A 504 55.04 -0.09 -1.01
C PHE A 504 55.96 1.14 -0.91
N ILE A 505 56.79 1.23 0.14
CA ILE A 505 57.79 2.31 0.27
C ILE A 505 58.79 2.23 -0.89
N GLN A 506 59.20 1.03 -1.29
CA GLN A 506 60.15 0.80 -2.38
C GLN A 506 59.57 1.12 -3.76
N THR A 507 58.28 0.85 -4.01
CA THR A 507 57.59 1.20 -5.26
C THR A 507 57.32 2.70 -5.34
N ILE A 508 56.97 3.34 -4.22
CA ILE A 508 56.73 4.79 -4.13
C ILE A 508 58.04 5.61 -4.19
N ASP A 509 59.19 4.98 -3.90
CA ASP A 509 60.54 5.58 -3.90
C ASP A 509 60.90 6.23 -5.25
N GLN A 510 60.19 5.90 -6.34
CA GLN A 510 60.39 6.49 -7.67
C GLN A 510 59.43 7.64 -8.01
N ALA A 511 58.38 7.92 -7.21
CA ALA A 511 57.24 8.75 -7.65
C ALA A 511 56.72 9.84 -6.69
N VAL A 512 57.13 9.92 -5.40
CA VAL A 512 56.50 10.83 -4.40
C VAL A 512 57.56 11.60 -3.56
N PRO A 513 57.31 12.87 -3.16
CA PRO A 513 58.27 13.67 -2.38
C PRO A 513 58.65 13.09 -1.01
N GLY A 514 59.89 13.33 -0.56
CA GLY A 514 60.52 12.68 0.60
C GLY A 514 59.89 12.92 1.98
N ASN A 515 59.00 13.91 2.13
CA ASN A 515 58.24 14.15 3.37
C ASN A 515 57.13 13.11 3.60
N VAL A 516 56.54 12.56 2.52
CA VAL A 516 55.54 11.48 2.59
C VAL A 516 56.21 10.17 2.98
N ARG A 517 57.43 9.94 2.47
CA ARG A 517 58.27 8.79 2.81
C ARG A 517 58.56 8.74 4.31
N LEU A 518 59.00 9.86 4.90
CA LEU A 518 59.28 9.95 6.33
C LEU A 518 58.04 9.63 7.20
N ALA A 519 56.86 10.10 6.78
CA ALA A 519 55.60 9.81 7.46
C ALA A 519 55.21 8.31 7.39
N LEU A 520 55.38 7.68 6.23
CA LEU A 520 55.11 6.24 6.04
C LEU A 520 56.14 5.35 6.77
N GLU A 521 57.42 5.74 6.78
CA GLU A 521 58.48 5.05 7.55
C GLU A 521 58.24 5.18 9.06
N THR A 522 57.75 6.33 9.54
CA THR A 522 57.37 6.56 10.94
C THR A 522 56.16 5.71 11.34
N ALA A 523 55.13 5.68 10.48
CA ALA A 523 53.96 4.81 10.66
C ALA A 523 54.34 3.33 10.68
N ARG A 524 55.25 2.91 9.79
CA ARG A 524 55.79 1.55 9.73
C ARG A 524 56.53 1.17 11.01
N PHE A 525 57.33 2.08 11.57
CA PHE A 525 58.04 1.84 12.83
C PHE A 525 57.08 1.73 14.03
N ALA A 526 56.00 2.54 14.04
CA ALA A 526 54.94 2.46 15.05
C ALA A 526 54.15 1.15 15.02
N MET A 527 54.08 0.48 13.85
CA MET A 527 53.36 -0.79 13.65
C MET A 527 54.18 -2.05 14.00
N LYS A 528 55.47 -1.93 14.33
CA LYS A 528 56.36 -3.07 14.67
C LYS A 528 56.18 -3.64 16.09
N GLY A 529 55.24 -3.13 16.88
CA GLY A 529 54.80 -3.68 18.17
C GLY A 529 53.29 -3.93 18.18
N ALA A 530 52.75 -4.58 19.22
CA ALA A 530 51.29 -4.68 19.41
C ALA A 530 50.70 -3.26 19.53
N PRO A 531 50.15 -2.68 18.45
CA PRO A 531 49.85 -1.26 18.41
C PRO A 531 48.55 -1.01 19.17
N SER A 532 48.47 0.14 19.85
CA SER A 532 47.19 0.53 20.45
C SER A 532 46.16 0.80 19.33
N PRO A 533 44.85 0.61 19.58
CA PRO A 533 43.81 0.92 18.60
C PRO A 533 43.91 2.36 18.04
N ALA A 534 44.36 3.32 18.86
CA ALA A 534 44.58 4.70 18.44
C ALA A 534 45.73 4.85 17.43
N ALA A 535 46.83 4.10 17.60
CA ALA A 535 47.96 4.12 16.67
C ALA A 535 47.59 3.52 15.31
N VAL A 536 46.81 2.43 15.30
CA VAL A 536 46.28 1.83 14.06
C VAL A 536 45.39 2.82 13.31
N LEU A 537 44.57 3.59 14.03
CA LEU A 537 43.67 4.59 13.46
C LEU A 537 44.41 5.77 12.81
N GLU A 538 45.48 6.27 13.44
CA GLU A 538 46.32 7.33 12.86
C GLU A 538 47.07 6.87 11.61
N VAL A 539 47.58 5.64 11.62
CA VAL A 539 48.24 5.02 10.46
C VAL A 539 47.24 4.85 9.30
N ALA A 540 46.03 4.35 9.57
CA ALA A 540 44.97 4.25 8.57
C ALA A 540 44.63 5.62 7.95
N ARG A 541 44.48 6.67 8.77
CA ARG A 541 44.23 8.04 8.27
C ARG A 541 45.36 8.56 7.40
N LEU A 542 46.62 8.32 7.77
CA LEU A 542 47.78 8.73 7.00
C LEU A 542 47.84 7.99 5.66
N VAL A 543 47.63 6.67 5.66
CA VAL A 543 47.61 5.83 4.45
C VAL A 543 46.51 6.29 3.49
N LEU A 544 45.28 6.53 3.96
CA LEU A 544 44.19 7.04 3.12
C LEU A 544 44.49 8.42 2.52
N ARG A 545 45.09 9.34 3.28
CA ARG A 545 45.51 10.66 2.78
C ARG A 545 46.59 10.56 1.70
N THR A 546 47.57 9.69 1.91
CA THR A 546 48.67 9.46 0.97
C THR A 546 48.18 8.77 -0.30
N ALA A 547 47.35 7.73 -0.17
CA ALA A 547 46.72 7.04 -1.29
C ALA A 547 45.88 8.02 -2.13
N ARG A 548 45.07 8.86 -1.49
CA ARG A 548 44.30 9.92 -2.17
C ARG A 548 45.18 10.88 -2.96
N HIS A 549 46.35 11.25 -2.45
CA HIS A 549 47.30 12.10 -3.18
C HIS A 549 47.94 11.36 -4.37
N ALA A 550 48.34 10.10 -4.17
CA ALA A 550 48.97 9.27 -5.19
C ALA A 550 48.01 8.94 -6.35
N VAL A 551 46.76 8.57 -6.03
CA VAL A 551 45.69 8.33 -7.01
C VAL A 551 45.37 9.59 -7.83
N LYS A 552 45.45 10.77 -7.22
CA LYS A 552 45.17 12.04 -7.89
C LYS A 552 46.30 12.54 -8.79
N ASN A 553 47.56 12.27 -8.44
CA ASN A 553 48.73 12.94 -9.05
C ASN A 553 49.79 11.98 -9.63
N GLY A 554 49.63 10.66 -9.50
CA GLY A 554 50.64 9.66 -9.85
C GLY A 554 50.66 9.28 -11.34
N PRO A 555 51.84 8.97 -11.92
CA PRO A 555 51.99 8.69 -13.35
C PRO A 555 51.62 7.25 -13.79
N PHE A 556 51.16 6.37 -12.89
CA PHE A 556 50.93 4.93 -13.17
C PHE A 556 49.55 4.42 -12.67
N PRO A 557 48.56 4.19 -13.56
CA PRO A 557 47.20 3.77 -13.18
C PRO A 557 47.13 2.42 -12.46
N ASN A 558 47.91 1.42 -12.89
CA ASN A 558 47.90 0.07 -12.28
C ASN A 558 48.43 0.08 -10.84
N MET A 559 49.45 0.89 -10.58
CA MET A 559 50.01 1.06 -9.25
C MET A 559 49.03 1.81 -8.33
N ALA A 560 48.30 2.80 -8.86
CA ALA A 560 47.29 3.53 -8.09
C ALA A 560 46.13 2.62 -7.61
N LEU A 561 45.73 1.64 -8.43
CA LEU A 561 44.71 0.65 -8.08
C LEU A 561 45.15 -0.24 -6.91
N GLU A 562 46.37 -0.80 -6.96
CA GLU A 562 46.92 -1.61 -5.87
C GLU A 562 47.05 -0.82 -4.56
N ILE A 563 47.51 0.44 -4.65
CA ILE A 563 47.61 1.37 -3.52
C ILE A 563 46.22 1.60 -2.89
N ALA A 564 45.18 1.77 -3.71
CA ALA A 564 43.83 2.07 -3.26
C ALA A 564 43.14 0.85 -2.61
N HIS A 565 43.23 -0.34 -3.20
CA HIS A 565 42.72 -1.58 -2.62
C HIS A 565 43.32 -1.84 -1.23
N LEU A 566 44.63 -1.68 -1.12
CA LEU A 566 45.30 -1.86 0.15
C LEU A 566 44.93 -0.77 1.16
N ALA A 567 44.88 0.50 0.74
CA ALA A 567 44.52 1.59 1.65
C ALA A 567 43.14 1.36 2.29
N LEU A 568 42.18 0.82 1.54
CA LEU A 568 40.87 0.42 2.04
C LEU A 568 40.95 -0.78 2.98
N GLY A 569 41.77 -1.79 2.67
CA GLY A 569 42.03 -2.92 3.56
C GLY A 569 42.64 -2.51 4.92
N ILE A 570 43.64 -1.63 4.92
CA ILE A 570 44.26 -1.08 6.15
C ILE A 570 43.28 -0.20 6.92
N ALA A 571 42.41 0.54 6.23
CA ALA A 571 41.43 1.41 6.85
C ALA A 571 40.20 0.70 7.42
N ARG A 572 40.05 -0.61 7.21
CA ARG A 572 38.90 -1.38 7.69
C ARG A 572 38.55 -1.13 9.18
N PRO A 573 39.49 -1.16 10.15
CA PRO A 573 39.14 -0.90 11.55
C PRO A 573 38.62 0.52 11.82
N LEU A 574 39.07 1.51 11.04
CA LEU A 574 38.55 2.88 11.11
C LEU A 574 37.13 2.96 10.56
N ILE A 575 36.84 2.26 9.46
CA ILE A 575 35.51 2.19 8.84
C ILE A 575 34.52 1.50 9.79
N GLU A 576 34.90 0.33 10.34
CA GLU A 576 34.11 -0.40 11.34
C GLU A 576 33.83 0.45 12.58
N SER A 577 34.84 1.19 13.08
CA SER A 577 34.64 2.11 14.20
C SER A 577 33.68 3.26 13.87
N HIS A 578 33.61 3.69 12.61
CA HIS A 578 32.73 4.78 12.19
C HIS A 578 31.29 4.29 12.07
N PHE A 579 31.05 3.12 11.48
CA PHE A 579 29.72 2.50 11.45
C PHE A 579 29.22 2.17 12.85
N LYS A 580 30.09 1.69 13.75
CA LYS A 580 29.70 1.50 15.16
C LYS A 580 29.15 2.79 15.81
N SER A 581 29.74 3.95 15.51
CA SER A 581 29.21 5.24 15.97
C SER A 581 27.86 5.57 15.35
N ILE A 582 27.69 5.29 14.05
CA ILE A 582 26.40 5.44 13.36
C ILE A 582 25.33 4.54 13.98
N THR A 583 25.60 3.25 14.17
CA THR A 583 24.66 2.30 14.78
C THR A 583 24.29 2.70 16.20
N LEU A 584 25.26 3.10 17.02
CA LEU A 584 24.99 3.59 18.38
C LEU A 584 24.11 4.83 18.36
N HIS A 585 24.31 5.73 17.39
CA HIS A 585 23.50 6.93 17.24
C HIS A 585 22.07 6.61 16.80
N LEU A 586 21.90 5.72 15.80
CA LEU A 586 20.59 5.25 15.34
C LEU A 586 19.80 4.57 16.48
N HIS A 587 20.45 3.69 17.25
CA HIS A 587 19.83 3.07 18.42
C HIS A 587 19.42 4.09 19.49
N ALA A 588 20.19 5.17 19.67
CA ALA A 588 19.87 6.21 20.64
C ALA A 588 18.69 7.10 20.20
N MET A 589 18.43 7.20 18.89
CA MET A 589 17.26 7.92 18.35
C MET A 589 15.96 7.13 18.55
N GLY A 590 16.02 5.80 18.49
CA GLY A 590 14.83 4.94 18.60
C GLY A 590 14.07 4.81 17.28
N HIS A 591 12.88 4.22 17.33
CA HIS A 591 12.01 4.04 16.14
C HIS A 591 10.94 5.14 16.01
N ASP A 592 10.61 5.83 17.11
CA ASP A 592 9.57 6.86 17.12
C ASP A 592 10.12 8.20 16.64
N VAL A 593 9.86 8.48 15.36
CA VAL A 593 10.28 9.71 14.67
C VAL A 593 9.83 10.98 15.39
N SER A 594 8.72 10.95 16.14
CA SER A 594 8.22 12.11 16.89
C SER A 594 9.12 12.51 18.06
N GLN A 595 9.97 11.58 18.54
CA GLN A 595 10.94 11.83 19.60
C GLN A 595 12.30 12.29 19.08
N HIS A 596 12.52 12.24 17.77
CA HIS A 596 13.80 12.62 17.18
C HIS A 596 13.95 14.15 17.19
N THR A 597 15.12 14.61 17.60
CA THR A 597 15.48 16.04 17.58
C THR A 597 16.28 16.40 16.35
N GLU A 598 16.18 17.67 15.91
CA GLU A 598 16.98 18.19 14.80
C GLU A 598 18.49 18.01 15.03
N ALA A 599 18.96 18.15 16.28
CA ALA A 599 20.35 17.92 16.66
C ALA A 599 20.78 16.46 16.42
N GLN A 600 19.92 15.48 16.72
CA GLN A 600 20.19 14.07 16.44
C GLN A 600 20.26 13.80 14.93
N TYR A 601 19.37 14.38 14.13
CA TYR A 601 19.44 14.25 12.67
C TYR A 601 20.71 14.86 12.09
N ASN A 602 21.07 16.07 12.52
CA ASN A 602 22.29 16.74 12.07
C ASN A 602 23.54 15.93 12.43
N ALA A 603 23.60 15.35 13.64
CA ALA A 603 24.71 14.48 14.03
C ALA A 603 24.78 13.21 13.16
N PHE A 604 23.64 12.57 12.87
CA PHE A 604 23.61 11.41 11.98
C PHE A 604 24.07 11.76 10.56
N LEU A 605 23.56 12.86 10.02
CA LEU A 605 23.93 13.38 8.71
C LEU A 605 25.43 13.71 8.63
N GLU A 606 25.98 14.34 9.68
CA GLU A 606 27.42 14.62 9.77
C GLU A 606 28.27 13.35 9.76
N LEU A 607 27.86 12.31 10.50
CA LEU A 607 28.56 11.02 10.50
C LEU A 607 28.58 10.41 9.09
N LEU A 608 27.46 10.42 8.37
CA LEU A 608 27.40 9.92 6.99
C LEU A 608 28.29 10.73 6.04
N ILE A 609 28.25 12.06 6.12
CA ILE A 609 29.06 12.96 5.28
C ILE A 609 30.56 12.77 5.56
N GLN A 610 30.96 12.62 6.82
CA GLN A 610 32.36 12.36 7.20
C GLN A 610 32.86 11.07 6.56
N LEU A 611 32.07 10.00 6.63
CA LEU A 611 32.42 8.71 6.04
C LEU A 611 32.50 8.78 4.51
N LYS A 612 31.49 9.39 3.87
CA LYS A 612 31.48 9.62 2.42
C LYS A 612 32.72 10.40 1.96
N THR A 613 33.06 11.49 2.67
CA THR A 613 34.22 12.34 2.37
C THR A 613 35.56 11.61 2.50
N LEU A 614 35.63 10.63 3.40
CA LEU A 614 36.81 9.80 3.61
C LEU A 614 37.01 8.80 2.47
N LEU A 615 35.94 8.08 2.08
CA LEU A 615 36.02 6.90 1.21
C LEU A 615 35.96 7.24 -0.29
N PHE A 616 35.02 8.11 -0.68
CA PHE A 616 34.65 8.30 -2.07
C PHE A 616 35.76 8.82 -2.97
N PRO A 617 36.66 9.72 -2.52
CA PRO A 617 37.79 10.14 -3.33
C PRO A 617 38.73 9.00 -3.74
N ILE A 618 38.84 7.95 -2.91
CA ILE A 618 39.68 6.78 -3.20
C ILE A 618 38.95 5.86 -4.16
N LEU A 619 37.68 5.53 -3.85
CA LEU A 619 36.84 4.71 -4.73
C LEU A 619 36.71 5.32 -6.12
N LYS A 620 36.48 6.64 -6.21
CA LYS A 620 36.39 7.39 -7.47
C LYS A 620 37.66 7.29 -8.31
N GLY A 621 38.83 7.11 -7.71
CA GLY A 621 40.07 6.93 -8.45
C GLY A 621 40.20 5.59 -9.17
N MET A 622 39.36 4.61 -8.84
CA MET A 622 39.42 3.25 -9.40
C MET A 622 38.35 2.98 -10.47
N VAL A 623 37.29 3.80 -10.54
CA VAL A 623 36.06 3.52 -11.32
C VAL A 623 36.23 3.39 -12.83
N ASP A 624 37.29 3.96 -13.39
CA ASP A 624 37.57 3.89 -14.84
C ASP A 624 38.52 2.74 -15.19
N SER A 625 39.29 2.27 -14.21
CA SER A 625 40.31 1.23 -14.41
C SER A 625 39.81 -0.16 -14.06
N ASP A 626 38.95 -0.28 -13.04
CA ASP A 626 38.47 -1.53 -12.46
C ASP A 626 36.93 -1.59 -12.39
N LEU A 627 36.35 -2.63 -12.99
CA LEU A 627 34.90 -2.80 -13.10
C LEU A 627 34.24 -3.05 -11.73
N GLU A 628 34.88 -3.85 -10.87
CA GLU A 628 34.33 -4.22 -9.58
C GLU A 628 34.31 -3.02 -8.61
N SER A 629 35.37 -2.20 -8.63
CA SER A 629 35.41 -0.93 -7.91
C SER A 629 34.38 0.07 -8.42
N ARG A 630 34.12 0.09 -9.74
CA ARG A 630 33.05 0.92 -10.33
C ARG A 630 31.68 0.51 -9.79
N ARG A 631 31.39 -0.80 -9.77
CA ARG A 631 30.14 -1.36 -9.23
C ARG A 631 29.97 -1.05 -7.75
N LEU A 632 31.02 -1.25 -6.94
CA LEU A 632 31.03 -0.88 -5.53
C LEU A 632 30.76 0.62 -5.32
N PHE A 633 31.42 1.48 -6.11
CA PHE A 633 31.21 2.92 -6.04
C PHE A 633 29.74 3.27 -6.31
N ILE A 634 29.14 2.71 -7.36
CA ILE A 634 27.73 2.95 -7.73
C ILE A 634 26.81 2.56 -6.56
N LEU A 635 26.93 1.34 -6.03
CA LEU A 635 26.08 0.85 -4.93
C LEU A 635 26.18 1.75 -3.70
N LEU A 636 27.40 2.08 -3.26
CA LEU A 636 27.62 2.93 -2.09
C LEU A 636 27.13 4.36 -2.35
N ASP A 637 27.40 4.93 -3.52
CA ASP A 637 26.99 6.29 -3.86
C ASP A 637 25.47 6.44 -3.88
N THR A 638 24.76 5.45 -4.43
CA THR A 638 23.29 5.38 -4.38
C THR A 638 22.79 5.36 -2.94
N GLY A 639 23.28 4.44 -2.10
CA GLY A 639 22.82 4.32 -0.71
C GLY A 639 23.10 5.58 0.12
N PHE A 640 24.36 6.05 0.12
CA PHE A 640 24.74 7.25 0.87
C PHE A 640 23.97 8.48 0.41
N THR A 641 23.84 8.69 -0.90
CA THR A 641 23.15 9.87 -1.44
C THR A 641 21.66 9.80 -1.15
N GLY A 642 21.05 8.62 -1.26
CA GLY A 642 19.64 8.41 -0.90
C GLY A 642 19.34 8.77 0.55
N VAL A 643 20.10 8.22 1.50
CA VAL A 643 19.89 8.54 2.93
C VAL A 643 20.16 10.02 3.22
N ILE A 644 21.27 10.57 2.71
CA ILE A 644 21.61 11.99 2.89
C ILE A 644 20.52 12.90 2.31
N GLY A 645 19.98 12.56 1.14
CA GLY A 645 18.93 13.34 0.47
C GLY A 645 17.63 13.34 1.25
N LEU A 646 17.18 12.17 1.72
CA LEU A 646 15.97 12.05 2.54
C LEU A 646 16.05 12.85 3.84
N LEU A 647 17.22 12.84 4.50
CA LEU A 647 17.46 13.64 5.71
C LEU A 647 17.47 15.14 5.41
N ARG A 648 18.14 15.56 4.32
CA ARG A 648 18.23 16.98 3.94
C ARG A 648 16.91 17.60 3.52
N ASP A 649 16.09 16.84 2.80
CA ASP A 649 14.78 17.30 2.33
C ASP A 649 13.70 17.22 3.45
N GLY A 650 14.04 16.70 4.64
CA GLY A 650 13.17 16.68 5.83
C GLY A 650 11.93 15.81 5.66
N VAL A 651 11.99 14.80 4.80
CA VAL A 651 10.82 14.03 4.32
C VAL A 651 10.10 13.28 5.45
N LEU A 652 10.83 12.88 6.49
CA LEU A 652 10.29 12.18 7.67
C LEU A 652 9.25 12.99 8.45
N HIS A 653 9.27 14.33 8.31
CA HIS A 653 8.42 15.24 9.07
C HIS A 653 7.28 15.84 8.26
N HIS A 654 7.14 15.46 6.98
CA HIS A 654 6.09 15.97 6.11
C HIS A 654 4.88 15.03 6.12
N GLU A 655 3.67 15.59 6.12
CA GLU A 655 2.43 14.81 6.04
C GLU A 655 2.40 13.93 4.78
N GLU A 656 2.74 14.52 3.63
CA GLU A 656 2.82 13.81 2.34
C GLU A 656 4.01 12.84 2.20
N LYS A 657 4.94 12.81 3.16
CA LYS A 657 6.15 11.96 3.16
C LYS A 657 6.84 11.94 1.79
N LEU A 658 7.08 10.75 1.22
CA LEU A 658 7.78 10.57 -0.06
C LEU A 658 7.07 11.24 -1.24
N ASN A 659 5.74 11.42 -1.22
CA ASN A 659 5.01 12.00 -2.35
C ASN A 659 5.46 13.46 -2.63
N LYS A 660 5.98 14.16 -1.61
CA LYS A 660 6.59 15.50 -1.78
C LYS A 660 7.75 15.51 -2.79
N LEU A 661 8.50 14.40 -2.87
CA LEU A 661 9.64 14.25 -3.77
C LEU A 661 9.22 14.01 -5.22
N ASP A 662 7.95 13.68 -5.47
CA ASP A 662 7.48 13.35 -6.82
C ASP A 662 7.50 14.56 -7.77
N THR A 663 7.84 15.77 -7.30
CA THR A 663 8.04 16.94 -8.15
C THR A 663 9.31 16.89 -9.02
N GLU A 664 10.23 15.95 -8.75
CA GLU A 664 11.48 15.76 -9.48
C GLU A 664 11.59 14.33 -10.05
N ASP A 665 12.42 14.19 -11.09
CA ASP A 665 12.87 12.87 -11.54
C ASP A 665 13.91 12.26 -10.57
N LEU A 666 13.95 10.93 -10.42
CA LEU A 666 14.88 10.25 -9.52
C LEU A 666 16.35 10.60 -9.79
N ARG A 667 16.78 10.68 -11.05
CA ARG A 667 18.19 11.00 -11.39
C ARG A 667 18.49 12.45 -11.07
N GLU A 668 17.57 13.36 -11.36
CA GLU A 668 17.66 14.78 -10.99
C GLU A 668 17.83 14.93 -9.46
N TRP A 669 16.99 14.23 -8.69
CA TRP A 669 17.03 14.23 -7.23
C TRP A 669 18.37 13.68 -6.68
N LEU A 670 18.86 12.56 -7.21
CA LEU A 670 20.16 11.98 -6.83
C LEU A 670 21.33 12.94 -7.13
N LEU A 671 21.35 13.56 -8.31
CA LEU A 671 22.40 14.51 -8.69
C LEU A 671 22.37 15.75 -7.79
N ARG A 672 21.18 16.28 -7.48
CA ARG A 672 21.00 17.42 -6.56
C ARG A 672 21.58 17.14 -5.18
N HIS A 673 21.50 15.90 -4.71
CA HIS A 673 22.04 15.47 -3.41
C HIS A 673 23.50 15.00 -3.45
N GLY A 674 24.16 15.07 -4.60
CA GLY A 674 25.60 14.86 -4.74
C GLY A 674 26.01 13.46 -5.17
N ALA A 675 25.12 12.69 -5.80
CA ALA A 675 25.52 11.49 -6.54
C ALA A 675 26.42 11.87 -7.73
N ALA A 676 27.34 10.99 -8.09
CA ALA A 676 28.10 11.12 -9.32
C ALA A 676 27.24 10.77 -10.55
N GLU A 677 27.58 11.33 -11.71
CA GLU A 677 26.90 10.99 -12.98
C GLU A 677 26.95 9.49 -13.29
N ILE A 678 28.08 8.84 -13.03
CA ILE A 678 28.22 7.38 -13.22
C ILE A 678 27.27 6.55 -12.35
N THR A 679 26.73 7.15 -11.28
CA THR A 679 25.73 6.54 -10.39
C THR A 679 24.33 6.82 -10.92
N ALA A 680 24.01 8.08 -11.22
CA ALA A 680 22.70 8.50 -11.71
C ALA A 680 22.34 7.85 -13.06
N TYR A 681 23.33 7.62 -13.92
CA TYR A 681 23.18 6.97 -15.23
C TYR A 681 23.79 5.55 -15.23
N SER A 682 23.87 4.91 -14.07
CA SER A 682 24.34 3.52 -13.96
C SER A 682 23.31 2.52 -14.50
N PRO A 683 23.72 1.28 -14.83
CA PRO A 683 22.79 0.19 -15.13
C PRO A 683 21.79 -0.08 -13.99
N LEU A 684 22.18 0.17 -12.73
CA LEU A 684 21.29 0.05 -11.56
C LEU A 684 20.12 1.03 -11.64
N MET A 685 20.39 2.28 -12.02
CA MET A 685 19.32 3.26 -12.24
C MET A 685 18.58 2.99 -13.54
N GLN A 686 19.26 2.62 -14.61
CA GLN A 686 18.65 2.29 -15.90
C GLN A 686 17.61 1.17 -15.76
N GLY A 687 17.96 0.06 -15.11
CA GLY A 687 17.04 -1.06 -14.89
C GLY A 687 15.79 -0.68 -14.07
N LEU A 688 15.85 0.34 -13.20
CA LEU A 688 14.65 0.83 -12.51
C LEU A 688 13.69 1.56 -13.45
N TYR A 689 14.21 2.27 -14.45
CA TYR A 689 13.39 2.96 -15.45
C TYR A 689 12.81 1.95 -16.45
N ASP A 690 13.61 0.96 -16.84
CA ASP A 690 13.21 -0.10 -17.78
C ASP A 690 12.12 -0.98 -17.20
N LEU A 691 12.26 -1.40 -15.94
CA LEU A 691 11.29 -2.20 -15.19
C LEU A 691 9.86 -1.63 -15.23
N VAL A 692 9.73 -0.30 -15.27
CA VAL A 692 8.44 0.40 -15.27
C VAL A 692 8.20 1.23 -16.54
N PHE A 693 8.98 0.99 -17.60
CA PHE A 693 8.91 1.72 -18.87
C PHE A 693 8.85 3.24 -18.70
N ALA A 694 9.63 3.82 -17.79
CA ALA A 694 9.61 5.23 -17.38
C ALA A 694 10.17 6.18 -18.45
N TYR A 695 9.57 6.18 -19.64
CA TYR A 695 9.97 6.95 -20.81
C TYR A 695 8.77 7.68 -21.38
N GLU A 696 8.85 9.01 -21.45
CA GLU A 696 7.75 9.81 -21.98
C GLU A 696 7.45 9.42 -23.44
N ASN A 697 6.20 9.06 -23.71
CA ASN A 697 5.74 8.54 -25.01
C ASN A 697 6.54 7.35 -25.57
N GLY A 698 7.33 6.66 -24.74
CA GLY A 698 8.18 5.54 -25.14
C GLY A 698 9.53 5.96 -25.72
N GLU A 699 9.86 7.26 -25.70
CA GLU A 699 11.12 7.79 -26.19
C GLU A 699 12.22 7.56 -25.14
N VAL A 700 13.12 6.62 -25.39
CA VAL A 700 14.20 6.24 -24.45
C VAL A 700 15.16 7.39 -24.09
N SER A 701 15.17 8.44 -24.91
CA SER A 701 15.92 9.68 -24.66
C SER A 701 15.26 10.62 -23.64
N LYS A 702 14.02 10.34 -23.21
CA LYS A 702 13.24 11.13 -22.24
C LYS A 702 12.85 10.28 -21.02
N PRO A 703 13.83 9.81 -20.22
CA PRO A 703 13.54 9.11 -18.97
C PRO A 703 12.83 10.04 -17.98
N ASN A 704 11.78 9.56 -17.32
CA ASN A 704 11.04 10.32 -16.33
C ASN A 704 10.37 9.38 -15.31
N PHE A 705 10.90 9.37 -14.07
CA PHE A 705 10.35 8.60 -12.97
C PHE A 705 10.32 9.45 -11.69
N ALA A 706 9.12 9.69 -11.15
CA ALA A 706 8.90 10.47 -9.94
C ALA A 706 9.73 9.93 -8.76
N ALA A 707 10.56 10.79 -8.15
CA ALA A 707 11.58 10.36 -7.20
C ALA A 707 11.01 9.66 -5.95
N GLY A 708 9.91 10.17 -5.39
CA GLY A 708 9.27 9.58 -4.21
C GLY A 708 8.73 8.18 -4.46
N THR A 709 8.00 8.02 -5.56
CA THR A 709 7.48 6.73 -6.04
C THR A 709 8.62 5.74 -6.34
N ALA A 710 9.69 6.20 -7.00
CA ALA A 710 10.84 5.36 -7.32
C ALA A 710 11.58 4.89 -6.06
N ILE A 711 11.82 5.79 -5.09
CA ILE A 711 12.42 5.45 -3.78
C ILE A 711 11.55 4.45 -3.02
N ARG A 712 10.22 4.63 -3.01
CA ARG A 712 9.28 3.67 -2.42
C ARG A 712 9.42 2.29 -3.08
N CYS A 713 9.51 2.23 -4.41
CA CYS A 713 9.75 0.98 -5.13
C CYS A 713 11.09 0.33 -4.72
N ILE A 714 12.19 1.10 -4.68
CA ILE A 714 13.50 0.60 -4.25
C ILE A 714 13.42 0.00 -2.84
N PHE A 715 12.80 0.71 -1.89
CA PHE A 715 12.64 0.23 -0.53
C PHE A 715 11.84 -1.07 -0.46
N ARG A 716 10.73 -1.15 -1.20
CA ARG A 716 9.90 -2.34 -1.23
C ARG A 716 10.64 -3.54 -1.84
N ILE A 717 11.33 -3.33 -2.98
CA ILE A 717 12.13 -4.33 -3.69
C ILE A 717 13.26 -4.86 -2.81
N CYS A 718 14.00 -3.99 -2.11
CA CYS A 718 15.21 -4.36 -1.39
C CYS A 718 14.94 -4.89 0.03
N PHE A 719 13.92 -4.39 0.72
CA PHE A 719 13.78 -4.62 2.17
C PHE A 719 12.47 -5.29 2.60
N THR A 720 11.52 -5.52 1.70
CA THR A 720 10.21 -6.11 2.08
C THR A 720 9.78 -7.31 1.25
N TYR A 721 10.67 -7.83 0.38
CA TYR A 721 10.38 -9.06 -0.34
C TYR A 721 10.38 -10.27 0.58
N LYS A 722 9.52 -11.25 0.29
CA LYS A 722 9.36 -12.48 1.06
C LYS A 722 9.68 -13.68 0.17
N GLY A 723 10.42 -14.63 0.73
CA GLY A 723 10.88 -15.85 0.08
C GLY A 723 11.97 -15.64 -0.97
N ALA A 724 11.75 -14.78 -1.96
CA ALA A 724 12.69 -14.39 -3.02
C ALA A 724 12.32 -13.00 -3.57
N ILE A 725 13.28 -12.30 -4.18
CA ILE A 725 13.04 -10.97 -4.78
C ILE A 725 12.03 -11.02 -5.93
N PHE A 726 12.09 -12.08 -6.75
CA PHE A 726 11.17 -12.33 -7.85
C PHE A 726 10.55 -13.72 -7.76
N TRP A 727 9.38 -13.85 -8.37
CA TRP A 727 8.62 -15.09 -8.50
C TRP A 727 8.13 -15.22 -9.95
N LYS A 728 8.59 -16.27 -10.62
CA LYS A 728 8.13 -16.61 -11.97
C LYS A 728 6.87 -17.47 -11.86
N MET A 729 5.88 -17.18 -12.70
CA MET A 729 4.71 -18.05 -12.84
C MET A 729 5.12 -19.35 -13.54
N GLN A 730 4.47 -20.46 -13.17
CA GLN A 730 4.70 -21.79 -13.76
C GLN A 730 3.77 -22.09 -14.95
N ALA A 731 2.95 -21.12 -15.37
CA ALA A 731 2.22 -21.06 -16.63
C ALA A 731 2.11 -19.58 -17.07
N GLY A 732 1.32 -19.28 -18.10
CA GLY A 732 1.07 -17.89 -18.51
C GLY A 732 0.26 -17.12 -17.47
N MET A 733 0.36 -15.78 -17.47
CA MET A 733 -0.36 -14.96 -16.49
C MET A 733 -1.88 -15.16 -16.53
N GLY A 734 -2.46 -15.32 -17.73
CA GLY A 734 -3.85 -15.75 -17.92
C GLY A 734 -4.21 -17.00 -17.11
N ASP A 735 -3.36 -18.00 -17.16
CA ASP A 735 -3.61 -19.32 -16.58
C ASP A 735 -3.32 -19.36 -15.08
N THR A 736 -2.28 -18.64 -14.65
CA THR A 736 -1.83 -18.60 -13.26
C THR A 736 -2.65 -17.65 -12.40
N ILE A 737 -3.16 -16.54 -12.95
CA ILE A 737 -3.85 -15.47 -12.21
C ILE A 737 -5.34 -15.40 -12.55
N PHE A 738 -5.67 -15.21 -13.83
CA PHE A 738 -7.05 -14.89 -14.21
C PHE A 738 -7.95 -16.12 -14.29
N THR A 739 -7.42 -17.28 -14.64
CA THR A 739 -8.17 -18.54 -14.59
C THR A 739 -8.67 -18.85 -13.19
N PRO A 740 -7.83 -18.92 -12.15
CA PRO A 740 -8.31 -19.20 -10.80
C PRO A 740 -9.28 -18.14 -10.28
N LEU A 741 -9.00 -16.84 -10.49
CA LEU A 741 -9.92 -15.77 -10.10
C LEU A 741 -11.28 -15.88 -10.81
N HIS A 742 -11.30 -16.08 -12.13
CA HIS A 742 -12.54 -16.26 -12.89
C HIS A 742 -13.33 -17.48 -12.41
N GLN A 743 -12.67 -18.63 -12.20
CA GLN A 743 -13.33 -19.84 -11.74
C GLN A 743 -13.99 -19.63 -10.37
N VAL A 744 -13.28 -19.03 -9.42
CA VAL A 744 -13.84 -18.73 -8.09
C VAL A 744 -15.00 -17.74 -8.18
N LEU A 745 -14.81 -16.62 -8.89
CA LEU A 745 -15.85 -15.59 -9.04
C LEU A 745 -17.11 -16.15 -9.72
N ALA A 746 -16.96 -16.96 -10.77
CA ALA A 746 -18.07 -17.62 -11.44
C ALA A 746 -18.79 -18.61 -10.49
N GLN A 747 -18.05 -19.38 -9.68
CA GLN A 747 -18.63 -20.27 -8.66
C GLN A 747 -19.41 -19.51 -7.58
N ARG A 748 -18.95 -18.30 -7.22
CA ARG A 748 -19.63 -17.41 -6.26
C ARG A 748 -20.88 -16.74 -6.86
N GLY A 749 -21.04 -16.76 -8.18
CA GLY A 749 -22.21 -16.23 -8.89
C GLY A 749 -22.00 -14.88 -9.58
N VAL A 750 -20.74 -14.46 -9.76
CA VAL A 750 -20.41 -13.29 -10.59
C VAL A 750 -20.66 -13.64 -12.06
N GLU A 751 -21.40 -12.78 -12.77
CA GLU A 751 -21.66 -12.95 -14.20
C GLU A 751 -20.57 -12.31 -15.04
N PHE A 752 -20.13 -13.00 -16.10
CA PHE A 752 -19.19 -12.47 -17.08
C PHE A 752 -19.88 -12.33 -18.45
N LYS A 753 -19.91 -11.09 -18.97
CA LYS A 753 -20.41 -10.75 -20.31
C LYS A 753 -19.21 -10.46 -21.21
N PHE A 754 -18.64 -11.53 -21.78
CA PHE A 754 -17.60 -11.44 -22.83
C PHE A 754 -18.16 -10.86 -24.12
N PHE A 755 -17.31 -10.30 -24.98
CA PHE A 755 -17.70 -9.63 -26.23
C PHE A 755 -18.56 -8.37 -26.02
N HIS A 756 -18.48 -7.73 -24.85
CA HIS A 756 -19.23 -6.51 -24.53
C HIS A 756 -18.26 -5.34 -24.35
N ARG A 757 -18.16 -4.48 -25.36
CA ARG A 757 -17.30 -3.30 -25.34
C ARG A 757 -18.08 -2.09 -24.86
N VAL A 758 -17.68 -1.52 -23.72
CA VAL A 758 -18.26 -0.26 -23.24
C VAL A 758 -17.85 0.88 -24.18
N LYS A 759 -18.82 1.75 -24.50
CA LYS A 759 -18.65 2.91 -25.39
C LYS A 759 -18.79 4.24 -24.67
N ASN A 760 -19.64 4.31 -23.64
CA ASN A 760 -19.86 5.54 -22.88
C ASN A 760 -20.47 5.25 -21.50
N LEU A 761 -20.00 5.96 -20.48
CA LEU A 761 -20.67 6.16 -19.20
C LEU A 761 -21.37 7.53 -19.24
N GLY A 762 -22.70 7.51 -19.38
CA GLY A 762 -23.51 8.72 -19.40
C GLY A 762 -23.83 9.22 -18.00
N ILE A 763 -23.83 10.54 -17.80
CA ILE A 763 -24.01 11.13 -16.46
C ILE A 763 -25.40 11.74 -16.29
N LYS A 764 -25.86 11.79 -15.04
CA LYS A 764 -26.94 12.68 -14.60
C LYS A 764 -26.43 13.58 -13.48
N VAL A 765 -26.97 14.79 -13.45
CA VAL A 765 -26.74 15.76 -12.38
C VAL A 765 -28.07 16.06 -11.72
N SER A 766 -28.15 15.86 -10.40
CA SER A 766 -29.35 16.15 -9.61
C SER A 766 -29.60 17.65 -9.51
N ALA A 767 -30.79 18.03 -9.02
CA ALA A 767 -31.09 19.44 -8.73
C ALA A 767 -30.17 20.04 -7.65
N THR A 768 -29.57 19.22 -6.78
CA THR A 768 -28.61 19.62 -5.75
C THR A 768 -27.17 19.66 -6.25
N GLY A 769 -26.93 19.33 -7.53
CA GLY A 769 -25.59 19.30 -8.13
C GLY A 769 -24.84 17.98 -7.98
N GLU A 770 -25.47 16.97 -7.36
CA GLU A 770 -24.89 15.63 -7.21
C GLU A 770 -24.77 14.93 -8.56
N LYS A 771 -23.58 14.42 -8.89
CA LYS A 771 -23.31 13.72 -10.14
C LYS A 771 -23.35 12.21 -9.93
N SER A 772 -23.97 11.49 -10.85
CA SER A 772 -23.98 10.01 -10.86
C SER A 772 -24.00 9.47 -12.29
N ILE A 773 -23.62 8.20 -12.45
CA ILE A 773 -23.77 7.48 -13.71
C ILE A 773 -25.23 7.08 -13.90
N ASP A 774 -25.78 7.49 -15.03
CA ASP A 774 -27.16 7.18 -15.41
C ASP A 774 -27.25 6.05 -16.43
N THR A 775 -26.32 5.99 -17.39
CA THR A 775 -26.35 4.98 -18.44
C THR A 775 -24.97 4.39 -18.72
N ILE A 776 -24.95 3.12 -19.16
CA ILE A 776 -23.77 2.47 -19.72
C ILE A 776 -24.12 2.03 -21.14
N SER A 777 -23.48 2.63 -22.15
CA SER A 777 -23.62 2.25 -23.55
C SER A 777 -22.61 1.16 -23.90
N ILE A 778 -23.05 0.07 -24.52
CA ILE A 778 -22.25 -1.13 -24.78
C ILE A 778 -22.51 -1.61 -26.22
N GLY A 779 -21.44 -1.87 -26.98
CA GLY A 779 -21.52 -2.64 -28.20
C GLY A 779 -21.27 -4.12 -27.94
N ARG A 780 -22.22 -5.00 -28.29
CA ARG A 780 -21.98 -6.44 -28.32
C ARG A 780 -21.26 -6.79 -29.61
N GLN A 781 -20.04 -7.33 -29.49
CA GLN A 781 -19.18 -7.64 -30.63
C GLN A 781 -19.54 -8.97 -31.30
N ALA A 782 -19.95 -9.97 -30.52
CA ALA A 782 -20.34 -11.30 -31.04
C ALA A 782 -21.40 -11.94 -30.13
N THR A 783 -22.20 -12.83 -30.71
CA THR A 783 -23.29 -13.53 -30.03
C THR A 783 -22.91 -14.97 -29.72
N VAL A 784 -23.03 -15.38 -28.46
CA VAL A 784 -22.80 -16.78 -28.05
C VAL A 784 -23.99 -17.65 -28.48
N LYS A 785 -23.72 -18.81 -29.06
CA LYS A 785 -24.75 -19.76 -29.53
C LYS A 785 -25.61 -20.30 -28.39
N ASP A 786 -26.85 -20.65 -28.73
CA ASP A 786 -27.81 -21.37 -27.88
C ASP A 786 -28.17 -20.67 -26.55
N GLY A 787 -27.86 -19.37 -26.40
CA GLY A 787 -28.11 -18.62 -25.16
C GLY A 787 -27.29 -19.08 -23.96
N LYS A 788 -26.21 -19.84 -24.19
CA LYS A 788 -25.29 -20.31 -23.14
C LYS A 788 -24.30 -19.21 -22.76
N ALA A 789 -23.70 -19.33 -21.58
CA ALA A 789 -22.50 -18.58 -21.23
C ALA A 789 -21.32 -19.03 -22.11
N TYR A 790 -20.44 -18.11 -22.49
CA TYR A 790 -19.24 -18.42 -23.24
C TYR A 790 -18.23 -19.13 -22.33
N ASP A 791 -17.68 -20.25 -22.78
CA ASP A 791 -16.56 -20.92 -22.12
C ASP A 791 -15.24 -20.38 -22.67
N PRO A 792 -14.48 -19.60 -21.88
CA PRO A 792 -13.29 -18.94 -22.37
C PRO A 792 -12.07 -19.86 -22.47
N TYR A 793 -12.17 -21.12 -22.05
CA TYR A 793 -11.01 -21.97 -21.89
C TYR A 793 -10.73 -22.88 -23.09
N VAL A 794 -9.47 -23.27 -23.17
CA VAL A 794 -8.98 -24.47 -23.85
C VAL A 794 -8.13 -25.26 -22.86
N THR A 795 -8.07 -26.58 -23.00
CA THR A 795 -7.25 -27.42 -22.13
C THR A 795 -5.88 -27.66 -22.74
N VAL A 796 -4.82 -27.28 -22.04
CA VAL A 796 -3.43 -27.55 -22.41
C VAL A 796 -2.76 -28.27 -21.25
N ARG A 797 -2.30 -29.51 -21.44
CA ARG A 797 -1.69 -30.34 -20.38
C ARG A 797 -2.54 -30.40 -19.10
N ASP A 798 -3.84 -30.68 -19.25
CA ASP A 798 -4.83 -30.78 -18.17
C ASP A 798 -5.07 -29.48 -17.38
N LEU A 799 -4.55 -28.35 -17.86
CA LEU A 799 -4.77 -27.02 -17.29
C LEU A 799 -5.80 -26.24 -18.13
N PRO A 800 -6.82 -25.61 -17.53
CA PRO A 800 -7.68 -24.65 -18.22
C PRO A 800 -6.90 -23.37 -18.51
N CYS A 801 -6.82 -23.01 -19.79
CA CYS A 801 -6.01 -21.90 -20.27
C CYS A 801 -6.80 -20.99 -21.23
N TRP A 802 -6.37 -19.75 -21.39
CA TRP A 802 -7.01 -18.80 -22.32
C TRP A 802 -6.40 -18.94 -23.72
N PRO A 803 -7.18 -19.16 -24.79
CA PRO A 803 -6.64 -19.24 -26.15
C PRO A 803 -6.30 -17.84 -26.71
N SER A 804 -5.30 -17.76 -27.60
CA SER A 804 -4.91 -16.50 -28.26
C SER A 804 -5.93 -15.96 -29.28
N THR A 805 -6.95 -16.76 -29.61
CA THR A 805 -8.10 -16.37 -30.42
C THR A 805 -9.37 -16.90 -29.76
N PRO A 806 -10.56 -16.30 -29.97
CA PRO A 806 -11.78 -16.79 -29.35
C PRO A 806 -12.15 -18.17 -29.90
N ASN A 807 -12.92 -18.94 -29.12
CA ASN A 807 -13.51 -20.21 -29.56
C ASN A 807 -14.64 -19.92 -30.55
N PHE A 808 -14.29 -19.73 -31.82
CA PHE A 808 -15.21 -19.36 -32.90
C PHE A 808 -16.42 -20.28 -33.02
N ASP A 809 -16.28 -21.57 -32.72
CA ASP A 809 -17.38 -22.54 -32.78
C ASP A 809 -18.53 -22.21 -31.80
N GLN A 810 -18.24 -21.47 -30.72
CA GLN A 810 -19.25 -21.01 -29.76
C GLN A 810 -19.99 -19.75 -30.23
N LEU A 811 -19.54 -19.08 -31.29
CA LEU A 811 -20.05 -17.76 -31.72
C LEU A 811 -20.88 -17.86 -32.99
N VAL A 812 -22.02 -17.17 -33.05
CA VAL A 812 -22.87 -17.09 -34.24
C VAL A 812 -22.08 -16.49 -35.41
N GLU A 813 -21.31 -15.43 -35.15
CA GLU A 813 -20.47 -14.75 -36.14
C GLU A 813 -19.06 -15.37 -36.27
N GLY A 814 -18.83 -16.55 -35.68
CA GLY A 814 -17.51 -17.19 -35.56
C GLY A 814 -16.76 -17.37 -36.88
N ASP A 815 -17.44 -17.87 -37.92
CA ASP A 815 -16.82 -18.08 -39.24
C ASP A 815 -16.42 -16.75 -39.91
N ALA A 816 -17.23 -15.70 -39.76
CA ALA A 816 -16.93 -14.38 -40.32
C ALA A 816 -15.73 -13.75 -39.63
N LEU A 817 -15.67 -13.82 -38.30
CA LEU A 817 -14.55 -13.33 -37.49
C LEU A 817 -13.24 -14.04 -37.86
N LYS A 818 -13.29 -15.38 -37.97
CA LYS A 818 -12.14 -16.20 -38.33
C LYS A 818 -11.64 -15.92 -39.75
N ASN A 819 -12.53 -15.90 -40.72
CA ASN A 819 -12.17 -15.66 -42.13
C ASN A 819 -11.66 -14.24 -42.37
N GLY A 820 -12.15 -13.26 -41.60
CA GLY A 820 -11.71 -11.87 -41.67
C GLY A 820 -10.46 -11.56 -40.84
N ASN A 821 -9.90 -12.53 -40.10
CA ASN A 821 -8.81 -12.32 -39.14
C ASN A 821 -9.07 -11.15 -38.18
N ILE A 822 -10.30 -11.09 -37.66
CA ILE A 822 -10.78 -9.97 -36.84
C ILE A 822 -10.29 -10.12 -35.39
N ASN A 823 -9.57 -9.12 -34.89
CA ASN A 823 -9.25 -9.00 -33.48
C ASN A 823 -10.34 -8.20 -32.75
N LEU A 824 -11.15 -8.88 -31.93
CA LEU A 824 -12.19 -8.25 -31.11
C LEU A 824 -11.65 -7.56 -29.85
N GLU A 825 -10.38 -7.74 -29.53
CA GLU A 825 -9.72 -7.04 -28.41
C GLU A 825 -9.01 -5.76 -28.86
N SER A 826 -9.07 -5.39 -30.15
CA SER A 826 -8.46 -4.16 -30.66
C SER A 826 -9.46 -3.00 -30.73
N PHE A 827 -9.01 -1.84 -30.24
CA PHE A 827 -9.64 -0.54 -30.41
C PHE A 827 -9.73 -0.10 -31.88
N TYR A 828 -8.81 -0.61 -32.71
CA TYR A 828 -8.72 -0.32 -34.15
C TYR A 828 -9.49 -1.33 -35.01
N THR A 829 -10.33 -2.18 -34.40
CA THR A 829 -11.05 -3.22 -35.13
C THR A 829 -12.00 -2.62 -36.16
N PRO A 830 -11.99 -3.09 -37.43
CA PRO A 830 -12.98 -2.67 -38.43
C PRO A 830 -14.36 -3.31 -38.18
N TRP A 831 -14.44 -4.24 -37.23
CA TRP A 831 -15.65 -5.00 -36.92
C TRP A 831 -16.75 -4.10 -36.36
N GLN A 832 -17.95 -4.26 -36.92
CA GLN A 832 -19.14 -3.57 -36.44
C GLN A 832 -19.82 -4.42 -35.37
N ASP A 833 -20.23 -3.77 -34.29
CA ASP A 833 -20.96 -4.43 -33.22
C ASP A 833 -22.30 -4.97 -33.75
N VAL A 834 -22.68 -6.16 -33.30
CA VAL A 834 -23.89 -6.86 -33.76
C VAL A 834 -25.14 -6.36 -33.04
N GLU A 835 -24.99 -5.68 -31.90
CA GLU A 835 -26.07 -5.05 -31.15
C GLU A 835 -25.53 -3.89 -30.30
N GLU A 836 -26.32 -2.81 -30.19
CA GLU A 836 -26.10 -1.74 -29.21
C GLU A 836 -27.00 -1.95 -28.00
N ILE A 837 -26.42 -1.91 -26.81
CA ILE A 837 -27.09 -2.12 -25.53
C ILE A 837 -26.92 -0.87 -24.68
N THR A 838 -28.00 -0.40 -24.06
CA THR A 838 -27.95 0.67 -23.06
C THR A 838 -28.49 0.13 -21.74
N LEU A 839 -27.62 0.09 -20.74
CA LEU A 839 -28.00 -0.20 -19.36
C LEU A 839 -28.43 1.09 -18.67
N GLN A 840 -29.47 1.02 -17.83
CA GLN A 840 -30.01 2.16 -17.11
C GLN A 840 -29.84 2.01 -15.59
N SER A 841 -29.42 3.08 -14.94
CA SER A 841 -29.34 3.22 -13.48
C SER A 841 -30.71 2.98 -12.81
N GLY A 842 -30.73 2.22 -11.71
CA GLY A 842 -31.93 1.83 -10.97
C GLY A 842 -32.76 0.69 -11.61
N LYS A 843 -32.38 0.25 -12.82
CA LYS A 843 -33.01 -0.88 -13.52
C LYS A 843 -32.02 -2.02 -13.73
N ASP A 844 -30.92 -1.72 -14.40
CA ASP A 844 -29.93 -2.69 -14.86
C ASP A 844 -28.68 -2.69 -13.97
N PHE A 845 -28.34 -1.53 -13.39
CA PHE A 845 -27.29 -1.37 -12.39
C PHE A 845 -27.68 -0.28 -11.38
N ASP A 846 -27.09 -0.32 -10.19
CA ASP A 846 -27.19 0.72 -9.18
C ASP A 846 -25.81 1.37 -8.96
N ASP A 847 -24.78 0.53 -8.81
CA ASP A 847 -23.37 0.95 -8.67
C ASP A 847 -22.55 0.52 -9.89
N VAL A 848 -21.49 1.28 -10.19
CA VAL A 848 -20.54 1.01 -11.27
C VAL A 848 -19.12 0.97 -10.72
N LEU A 849 -18.36 -0.06 -11.08
CA LEU A 849 -16.91 -0.10 -10.91
C LEU A 849 -16.24 0.08 -12.27
N TYR A 850 -15.43 1.14 -12.42
CA TYR A 850 -14.60 1.33 -13.60
C TYR A 850 -13.21 0.76 -13.38
N GLY A 851 -12.96 -0.41 -13.99
CA GLY A 851 -11.72 -1.17 -13.88
C GLY A 851 -10.84 -1.15 -15.14
N ALA A 852 -11.19 -0.35 -16.14
CA ALA A 852 -10.43 -0.24 -17.38
C ALA A 852 -9.22 0.71 -17.23
N SER A 853 -8.24 0.54 -18.12
CA SER A 853 -6.97 1.30 -18.09
C SER A 853 -7.21 2.81 -18.30
N LEU A 854 -6.35 3.66 -17.72
CA LEU A 854 -6.41 5.12 -17.81
C LEU A 854 -6.58 5.63 -19.25
N ALA A 855 -5.87 5.04 -20.23
CA ALA A 855 -5.91 5.48 -21.62
C ALA A 855 -7.29 5.27 -22.30
N THR A 856 -8.20 4.50 -21.69
CA THR A 856 -9.56 4.30 -22.19
C THR A 856 -10.53 5.41 -21.77
N ILE A 857 -10.22 6.16 -20.72
CA ILE A 857 -11.11 7.18 -20.12
C ILE A 857 -11.59 8.23 -21.14
N PRO A 858 -10.75 8.78 -22.05
CA PRO A 858 -11.23 9.74 -23.04
C PRO A 858 -12.34 9.20 -23.95
N TYR A 859 -12.40 7.88 -24.13
CA TYR A 859 -13.33 7.22 -25.03
C TYR A 859 -14.57 6.69 -24.29
N HIS A 860 -14.40 6.11 -23.10
CA HIS A 860 -15.51 5.57 -22.33
C HIS A 860 -16.19 6.60 -21.42
N CYS A 861 -15.49 7.66 -21.02
CA CYS A 861 -15.90 8.55 -19.93
C CYS A 861 -15.84 10.03 -20.35
N SER A 862 -16.07 10.32 -21.63
CA SER A 862 -15.96 11.69 -22.18
C SER A 862 -16.85 12.70 -21.45
N GLU A 863 -18.06 12.30 -21.04
CA GLU A 863 -18.96 13.13 -20.24
C GLU A 863 -18.40 13.45 -18.85
N LEU A 864 -17.75 12.48 -18.19
CA LEU A 864 -17.16 12.67 -16.86
C LEU A 864 -15.96 13.63 -16.95
N VAL A 865 -15.10 13.45 -17.96
CA VAL A 865 -13.95 14.33 -18.22
C VAL A 865 -14.38 15.77 -18.46
N ASN A 866 -15.53 15.98 -19.12
CA ASN A 866 -16.08 17.31 -19.35
C ASN A 866 -16.76 17.90 -18.10
N ALA A 867 -17.32 17.05 -17.24
CA ALA A 867 -18.06 17.46 -16.05
C ALA A 867 -17.16 17.67 -14.82
N ASP A 868 -15.95 17.14 -14.80
CA ASP A 868 -15.05 17.19 -13.64
C ASP A 868 -13.58 17.46 -14.01
N SER A 869 -13.02 18.54 -13.45
CA SER A 869 -11.65 18.95 -13.74
C SER A 869 -10.60 17.96 -13.24
N ASN A 870 -10.90 17.18 -12.19
CA ASN A 870 -9.97 16.18 -11.68
C ASN A 870 -9.82 15.03 -12.67
N TRP A 871 -10.91 14.60 -13.30
CA TRP A 871 -10.89 13.60 -14.38
C TRP A 871 -10.08 14.07 -15.58
N LYS A 872 -10.28 15.34 -15.98
CA LYS A 872 -9.47 15.95 -17.04
C LYS A 872 -7.99 16.00 -16.67
N ALA A 873 -7.65 16.40 -15.45
CA ALA A 873 -6.28 16.46 -14.99
C ALA A 873 -5.62 15.08 -14.96
N ALA A 874 -6.33 14.04 -14.50
CA ALA A 874 -5.84 12.67 -14.49
C ALA A 874 -5.44 12.18 -15.90
N VAL A 875 -6.33 12.39 -16.88
CA VAL A 875 -6.09 12.05 -18.29
C VAL A 875 -4.89 12.83 -18.86
N ASP A 876 -4.81 14.12 -18.58
CA ASP A 876 -3.81 15.01 -19.16
C ASP A 876 -2.41 14.83 -18.52
N LYS A 877 -2.31 14.31 -17.28
CA LYS A 877 -1.08 14.40 -16.47
C LYS A 877 -0.47 13.07 -16.00
N VAL A 878 -1.23 12.00 -15.79
CA VAL A 878 -0.67 10.73 -15.26
C VAL A 878 0.17 9.99 -16.30
N GLY A 879 -0.23 10.04 -17.57
CA GLY A 879 0.54 9.50 -18.69
C GLY A 879 0.44 7.98 -18.85
N THR A 880 0.53 7.53 -20.11
CA THR A 880 0.62 6.10 -20.46
C THR A 880 1.55 5.90 -21.65
N VAL A 881 2.14 4.71 -21.78
CA VAL A 881 3.11 4.40 -22.83
C VAL A 881 2.75 3.11 -23.57
N ARG A 882 3.10 3.03 -24.87
CA ARG A 882 3.04 1.78 -25.64
C ARG A 882 4.25 0.92 -25.26
N THR A 883 4.09 -0.38 -25.34
CA THR A 883 5.21 -1.31 -25.18
C THR A 883 5.25 -2.28 -26.34
N MET A 884 6.40 -2.91 -26.54
CA MET A 884 6.55 -4.00 -27.48
C MET A 884 7.27 -5.16 -26.83
N ALA A 885 6.98 -6.35 -27.34
CA ALA A 885 7.55 -7.59 -26.83
C ALA A 885 7.71 -8.60 -27.96
N PHE A 886 8.67 -9.51 -27.78
CA PHE A 886 8.74 -10.71 -28.60
C PHE A 886 9.23 -11.90 -27.79
N GLN A 887 8.90 -13.10 -28.27
CA GLN A 887 9.26 -14.37 -27.66
C GLN A 887 9.87 -15.27 -28.72
N THR A 888 10.88 -16.07 -28.33
CA THR A 888 11.50 -17.08 -29.20
C THR A 888 11.53 -18.44 -28.51
N TRP A 889 11.19 -19.48 -29.27
CA TRP A 889 11.36 -20.88 -28.88
C TRP A 889 12.50 -21.45 -29.71
N LEU A 890 13.58 -21.84 -29.04
CA LEU A 890 14.84 -22.23 -29.66
C LEU A 890 15.11 -23.71 -29.47
N ASN A 891 15.76 -24.32 -30.47
CA ASN A 891 16.24 -25.71 -30.39
C ASN A 891 17.63 -25.86 -29.74
N LYS A 892 18.20 -24.74 -29.27
CA LYS A 892 19.42 -24.65 -28.47
C LYS A 892 19.05 -24.32 -27.03
N ASP A 893 19.78 -24.86 -26.05
CA ASP A 893 19.68 -24.41 -24.65
C ASP A 893 20.58 -23.20 -24.36
N LEU A 894 20.54 -22.68 -23.12
CA LEU A 894 21.34 -21.52 -22.71
C LEU A 894 22.85 -21.73 -22.92
N GLN A 895 23.38 -22.92 -22.64
CA GLN A 895 24.81 -23.20 -22.79
C GLN A 895 25.21 -23.22 -24.27
N GLU A 896 24.39 -23.83 -25.12
CA GLU A 896 24.56 -23.86 -26.57
C GLU A 896 24.35 -22.48 -27.23
N LEU A 897 23.69 -21.55 -26.56
CA LEU A 897 23.65 -20.13 -26.94
C LEU A 897 24.91 -19.38 -26.47
N GLY A 898 25.65 -19.92 -25.50
CA GLY A 898 26.86 -19.34 -24.92
C GLY A 898 26.67 -18.65 -23.56
N TRP A 899 25.49 -18.81 -22.95
CA TRP A 899 25.21 -18.36 -21.59
C TRP A 899 25.42 -19.50 -20.59
N GLU A 900 26.57 -19.50 -19.92
CA GLU A 900 27.00 -20.58 -19.00
C GLU A 900 26.49 -20.39 -17.56
N LYS A 901 25.64 -19.39 -17.31
CA LYS A 901 25.17 -19.02 -15.95
C LYS A 901 23.75 -19.51 -15.69
N ALA A 902 23.21 -19.21 -14.51
CA ALA A 902 21.83 -19.53 -14.17
C ALA A 902 20.83 -18.81 -15.11
N SER A 903 19.59 -19.31 -15.14
CA SER A 903 18.45 -18.72 -15.87
C SER A 903 18.35 -17.21 -15.60
N PRO A 904 18.63 -16.31 -16.56
CA PRO A 904 18.65 -14.89 -16.28
C PRO A 904 17.25 -14.27 -16.29
N VAL A 905 17.09 -13.22 -15.49
CA VAL A 905 16.19 -12.09 -15.75
C VAL A 905 17.10 -10.87 -15.86
N MET A 906 17.30 -10.39 -17.08
CA MET A 906 18.24 -9.34 -17.43
C MET A 906 17.50 -8.06 -17.81
N ASP A 907 18.03 -6.94 -17.35
CA ASP A 907 17.56 -5.60 -17.70
C ASP A 907 18.73 -4.64 -18.00
N ALA A 908 18.45 -3.37 -18.32
CA ALA A 908 19.42 -2.33 -18.64
C ALA A 908 20.31 -2.66 -19.86
N PHE A 909 19.79 -3.46 -20.80
CA PHE A 909 20.52 -3.81 -22.02
C PHE A 909 20.30 -2.80 -23.15
N VAL A 910 20.30 -3.24 -24.41
CA VAL A 910 20.23 -2.35 -25.57
C VAL A 910 18.81 -1.83 -25.75
N GLU A 911 18.64 -0.52 -25.70
CA GLU A 911 17.37 0.14 -25.98
C GLU A 911 16.96 0.02 -27.46
N PRO A 912 15.65 -0.13 -27.78
CA PRO A 912 14.54 -0.25 -26.83
C PRO A 912 14.34 -1.67 -26.26
N MET A 913 14.96 -2.71 -26.83
CA MET A 913 14.85 -4.11 -26.35
C MET A 913 15.79 -4.38 -25.16
N ASN A 914 15.54 -3.69 -24.06
CA ASN A 914 16.43 -3.63 -22.89
C ASN A 914 16.30 -4.82 -21.92
N THR A 915 15.21 -5.59 -22.01
CA THR A 915 14.92 -6.70 -21.11
C THR A 915 15.02 -8.06 -21.81
N TRP A 916 15.65 -9.04 -21.16
CA TRP A 916 15.67 -10.45 -21.57
C TRP A 916 15.43 -11.38 -20.38
N ALA A 917 14.43 -12.26 -20.47
CA ALA A 917 14.20 -13.32 -19.48
C ALA A 917 14.22 -14.71 -20.11
N ASP A 918 14.95 -15.63 -19.48
CA ASP A 918 14.82 -17.06 -19.76
C ASP A 918 13.56 -17.63 -19.10
N MET A 919 12.69 -18.20 -19.92
CA MET A 919 11.39 -18.76 -19.53
C MET A 919 11.27 -20.25 -19.85
N THR A 920 12.41 -20.92 -20.05
CA THR A 920 12.49 -22.37 -20.38
C THR A 920 11.72 -23.27 -19.41
N HIS A 921 11.52 -22.84 -18.16
CA HIS A 921 10.72 -23.58 -17.18
C HIS A 921 9.24 -23.72 -17.56
N LEU A 922 8.75 -22.98 -18.55
CA LEU A 922 7.38 -23.07 -19.05
C LEU A 922 7.18 -24.22 -20.05
N LEU A 923 8.23 -24.79 -20.63
CA LEU A 923 8.12 -25.88 -21.61
C LEU A 923 7.25 -27.07 -21.15
N PRO A 924 7.30 -27.53 -19.88
CA PRO A 924 6.41 -28.59 -19.41
C PRO A 924 4.91 -28.25 -19.47
N ARG A 925 4.55 -26.98 -19.66
CA ARG A 925 3.16 -26.50 -19.81
C ARG A 925 2.72 -26.26 -21.25
N GLU A 926 3.52 -26.67 -22.22
CA GLU A 926 3.22 -26.53 -23.66
C GLU A 926 3.13 -27.91 -24.34
N ASN A 927 2.52 -27.98 -25.52
CA ASN A 927 2.23 -29.18 -26.31
C ASN A 927 3.11 -29.27 -27.56
N TRP A 928 4.44 -29.31 -27.37
CA TRP A 928 5.38 -29.45 -28.48
C TRP A 928 5.53 -30.90 -28.97
N PRO A 929 5.54 -31.14 -30.30
CA PRO A 929 6.01 -32.40 -30.87
C PRO A 929 7.48 -32.67 -30.50
N ALA A 930 7.83 -33.93 -30.24
CA ALA A 930 9.21 -34.31 -29.92
C ALA A 930 10.21 -33.91 -31.05
N SER A 931 9.74 -33.87 -32.30
CA SER A 931 10.53 -33.44 -33.46
C SER A 931 10.92 -31.97 -33.44
N SER A 932 10.21 -31.12 -32.69
CA SER A 932 10.51 -29.69 -32.61
C SER A 932 11.78 -29.41 -31.79
N ASN A 933 12.19 -30.33 -30.90
CA ASN A 933 13.40 -30.24 -30.09
C ASN A 933 13.58 -28.88 -29.38
N ILE A 934 12.49 -28.28 -28.87
CA ILE A 934 12.58 -27.00 -28.15
C ILE A 934 13.31 -27.22 -26.83
N ARG A 935 14.32 -26.40 -26.58
CA ARG A 935 15.18 -26.47 -25.39
C ARG A 935 15.33 -25.15 -24.66
N ASN A 936 14.92 -24.03 -25.27
CA ASN A 936 14.90 -22.73 -24.63
C ASN A 936 13.67 -21.91 -25.03
N ILE A 937 13.17 -21.11 -24.09
CA ILE A 937 12.18 -20.06 -24.33
C ILE A 937 12.78 -18.74 -23.82
N ALA A 938 12.87 -17.73 -24.68
CA ALA A 938 13.39 -16.41 -24.32
C ALA A 938 12.35 -15.32 -24.60
N TYR A 939 12.08 -14.48 -23.59
CA TYR A 939 11.15 -13.35 -23.66
C TYR A 939 11.93 -12.04 -23.64
N PHE A 940 11.48 -11.08 -24.45
CA PHE A 940 12.05 -9.75 -24.57
C PHE A 940 10.94 -8.71 -24.56
N CYS A 941 11.21 -7.54 -23.96
CA CYS A 941 10.30 -6.41 -24.01
C CYS A 941 11.02 -5.07 -23.87
N GLY A 942 10.30 -4.00 -24.17
CA GLY A 942 10.78 -2.63 -24.13
C GLY A 942 9.69 -1.59 -24.38
N PRO A 943 9.99 -0.30 -24.19
CA PRO A 943 9.09 0.79 -24.55
C PRO A 943 8.93 0.87 -26.07
N MET A 944 7.79 1.38 -26.53
CA MET A 944 7.56 1.68 -27.95
C MET A 944 7.10 3.11 -28.12
N GLU A 945 7.73 3.83 -29.05
CA GLU A 945 7.37 5.21 -29.34
C GLU A 945 5.95 5.32 -29.93
N GLY A 946 5.16 6.28 -29.44
CA GLY A 946 3.92 6.70 -30.09
C GLY A 946 2.71 7.01 -29.19
N GLY A 947 1.82 7.86 -29.71
CA GLY A 947 0.56 8.29 -29.06
C GLY A 947 -0.59 7.28 -29.17
N ILE A 948 -1.84 7.71 -29.20
CA ILE A 948 -2.99 6.86 -29.54
C ILE A 948 -3.52 7.34 -30.89
N ALA A 949 -3.41 6.51 -31.93
CA ALA A 949 -3.96 6.85 -33.24
C ALA A 949 -5.51 6.86 -33.19
N PRO A 950 -6.19 7.58 -34.09
CA PRO A 950 -7.65 7.55 -34.17
C PRO A 950 -8.18 6.13 -34.41
N ALA A 951 -9.32 5.78 -33.79
CA ALA A 951 -9.96 4.46 -33.95
C ALA A 951 -10.26 4.08 -35.42
N THR A 952 -10.45 5.09 -36.28
CA THR A 952 -10.70 4.91 -37.72
C THR A 952 -9.49 4.43 -38.51
N GLN A 953 -8.29 4.51 -37.93
CA GLN A 953 -7.05 4.04 -38.55
C GLN A 953 -6.87 2.54 -38.30
N THR A 954 -7.65 1.73 -39.01
CA THR A 954 -7.75 0.27 -38.78
C THR A 954 -6.47 -0.50 -39.14
N ASP A 955 -5.52 0.13 -39.82
CA ASP A 955 -4.21 -0.43 -40.18
C ASP A 955 -3.10 -0.15 -39.15
N GLU A 956 -3.35 0.66 -38.12
CA GLU A 956 -2.39 0.94 -37.03
C GLU A 956 -1.82 -0.34 -36.38
N PRO A 957 -2.60 -1.40 -36.07
CA PRO A 957 -2.03 -2.63 -35.51
C PRO A 957 -1.01 -3.31 -36.42
N ALA A 958 -1.24 -3.29 -37.73
CA ALA A 958 -0.31 -3.88 -38.69
C ALA A 958 0.97 -3.06 -38.82
N GLN A 959 0.86 -1.72 -38.82
CA GLN A 959 2.02 -0.83 -38.85
C GLN A 959 2.86 -0.96 -37.58
N ALA A 960 2.21 -1.00 -36.40
CA ALA A 960 2.90 -1.20 -35.12
C ALA A 960 3.60 -2.57 -35.06
N LEU A 961 2.96 -3.63 -35.54
CA LEU A 961 3.58 -4.96 -35.60
C LEU A 961 4.82 -4.99 -36.52
N ASP A 962 4.79 -4.29 -37.66
CA ASP A 962 5.95 -4.19 -38.57
C ASP A 962 7.16 -3.51 -37.89
N ILE A 963 6.91 -2.51 -37.04
CA ILE A 963 7.95 -1.88 -36.20
C ILE A 963 8.56 -2.92 -35.25
N VAL A 964 7.72 -3.70 -34.54
CA VAL A 964 8.21 -4.72 -33.60
C VAL A 964 8.98 -5.83 -34.32
N ILE A 965 8.52 -6.28 -35.48
CA ILE A 965 9.23 -7.29 -36.29
C ILE A 965 10.58 -6.74 -36.76
N THR A 966 10.62 -5.50 -37.22
CA THR A 966 11.87 -4.84 -37.65
C THR A 966 12.86 -4.74 -36.50
N GLU A 967 12.39 -4.29 -35.33
CA GLU A 967 13.24 -4.07 -34.16
C GLU A 967 13.72 -5.40 -33.54
N SER A 968 12.84 -6.39 -33.38
CA SER A 968 13.24 -7.71 -32.87
C SER A 968 14.24 -8.42 -33.79
N ASN A 969 14.08 -8.31 -35.11
CA ASN A 969 15.04 -8.87 -36.07
C ASN A 969 16.37 -8.10 -36.02
N ARG A 970 16.36 -6.76 -35.88
CA ARG A 970 17.57 -5.95 -35.70
C ARG A 970 18.32 -6.39 -34.43
N PHE A 971 17.60 -6.51 -33.32
CA PHE A 971 18.17 -6.92 -32.03
C PHE A 971 18.80 -8.31 -32.07
N LEU A 972 18.10 -9.31 -32.61
CA LEU A 972 18.61 -10.68 -32.74
C LEU A 972 19.85 -10.76 -33.65
N ASN A 973 19.88 -10.00 -34.75
CA ASN A 973 21.02 -10.01 -35.67
C ASN A 973 22.25 -9.26 -35.13
N ASN A 974 22.05 -8.21 -34.33
CA ASN A 974 23.13 -7.26 -34.02
C ASN A 974 23.59 -7.29 -32.56
N ASP A 975 22.67 -7.43 -31.60
CA ASP A 975 22.95 -7.11 -30.20
C ASP A 975 23.05 -8.35 -29.31
N ILE A 976 22.10 -9.29 -29.44
CA ILE A 976 22.00 -10.42 -28.51
C ILE A 976 23.24 -11.32 -28.53
N LYS A 977 23.97 -11.36 -29.66
CA LYS A 977 25.21 -12.14 -29.82
C LYS A 977 26.29 -11.83 -28.78
N VAL A 978 26.22 -10.68 -28.12
CA VAL A 978 27.16 -10.34 -27.04
C VAL A 978 26.96 -11.23 -25.82
N PHE A 979 25.71 -11.59 -25.51
CA PHE A 979 25.39 -12.55 -24.45
C PHE A 979 25.09 -13.96 -24.97
N TRP A 980 24.76 -14.09 -26.26
CA TRP A 980 24.59 -15.37 -26.97
C TRP A 980 25.66 -15.56 -28.06
N PRO A 981 26.96 -15.66 -27.72
CA PRO A 981 28.02 -15.71 -28.71
C PRO A 981 27.98 -16.95 -29.61
N GLN A 982 27.26 -18.01 -29.21
CA GLN A 982 27.11 -19.25 -29.99
C GLN A 982 25.78 -19.31 -30.78
N SER A 983 25.00 -18.22 -30.76
CA SER A 983 23.78 -18.08 -31.56
C SER A 983 24.01 -17.64 -33.01
N VAL A 984 25.27 -17.50 -33.44
CA VAL A 984 25.61 -17.06 -34.80
C VAL A 984 26.01 -18.23 -35.71
N ASP A 985 25.77 -18.10 -37.01
CA ASP A 985 26.23 -19.00 -38.04
C ASP A 985 27.71 -18.78 -38.41
N ALA A 986 28.21 -19.52 -39.41
CA ALA A 986 29.60 -19.41 -39.87
C ALA A 986 29.96 -18.03 -40.47
N GLY A 987 28.96 -17.22 -40.85
CA GLY A 987 29.12 -15.85 -41.34
C GLY A 987 29.09 -14.80 -40.22
N GLY A 988 28.83 -15.20 -38.98
CA GLY A 988 28.70 -14.29 -37.84
C GLY A 988 27.35 -13.58 -37.76
N THR A 989 26.36 -14.02 -38.53
CA THR A 989 24.96 -13.57 -38.47
C THR A 989 24.15 -14.49 -37.57
N PHE A 990 23.03 -14.01 -37.01
CA PHE A 990 22.19 -14.83 -36.15
C PHE A 990 21.67 -16.08 -36.88
N ASP A 991 21.82 -17.25 -36.25
CA ASP A 991 21.43 -18.54 -36.80
C ASP A 991 19.91 -18.73 -36.67
N TRP A 992 19.18 -18.24 -37.66
CA TRP A 992 17.72 -18.35 -37.73
C TRP A 992 17.21 -19.79 -37.78
N ASN A 993 18.04 -20.80 -38.12
CA ASN A 993 17.64 -22.20 -38.05
C ASN A 993 17.49 -22.71 -36.61
N SER A 994 18.03 -21.97 -35.64
CA SER A 994 17.84 -22.27 -34.23
C SER A 994 16.47 -21.87 -33.69
N VAL A 995 15.77 -20.94 -34.38
CA VAL A 995 14.43 -20.47 -34.03
C VAL A 995 13.39 -21.42 -34.61
N VAL A 996 12.63 -22.08 -33.74
CA VAL A 996 11.52 -22.95 -34.16
C VAL A 996 10.21 -22.18 -34.22
N ARG A 997 10.00 -21.25 -33.30
CA ARG A 997 8.86 -20.31 -33.30
C ARG A 997 9.30 -18.95 -32.80
N LYS A 998 8.69 -17.90 -33.36
CA LYS A 998 8.79 -16.52 -32.90
C LYS A 998 7.38 -15.92 -32.79
N PHE A 999 7.14 -15.15 -31.74
CA PHE A 999 5.91 -14.39 -31.53
C PHE A 999 6.27 -12.93 -31.27
N ASP A 1000 5.70 -12.02 -32.06
CA ASP A 1000 5.94 -10.57 -31.98
C ASP A 1000 4.64 -9.86 -31.60
N ARG A 1001 4.75 -8.85 -30.74
CA ARG A 1001 3.58 -8.14 -30.23
C ARG A 1001 3.83 -6.67 -29.95
N ALA A 1002 2.92 -5.84 -30.43
CA ALA A 1002 2.81 -4.42 -30.10
C ALA A 1002 1.61 -4.19 -29.17
N ASN A 1003 1.83 -3.57 -28.01
CA ASN A 1003 0.77 -3.18 -27.08
C ASN A 1003 0.39 -1.71 -27.32
N ILE A 1004 -0.50 -1.49 -28.28
CA ILE A 1004 -0.92 -0.15 -28.72
C ILE A 1004 -2.31 0.24 -28.23
N ASP A 1005 -3.16 -0.74 -27.97
CA ASP A 1005 -4.56 -0.51 -27.64
C ASP A 1005 -4.66 0.25 -26.30
N PRO A 1006 -5.60 1.20 -26.16
CA PRO A 1006 -5.78 1.96 -24.92
C PRO A 1006 -5.94 1.08 -23.66
N THR A 1007 -6.47 -0.12 -23.80
CA THR A 1007 -6.62 -1.11 -22.70
C THR A 1007 -5.31 -1.75 -22.25
N GLU A 1008 -4.26 -1.67 -23.07
CA GLU A 1008 -3.00 -2.41 -22.91
C GLU A 1008 -1.80 -1.51 -22.58
N ARG A 1009 -1.93 -0.19 -22.74
CA ARG A 1009 -0.86 0.78 -22.47
C ARG A 1009 -0.46 0.80 -21.00
N TYR A 1010 0.84 0.76 -20.74
CA TYR A 1010 1.41 0.83 -19.39
C TYR A 1010 1.18 2.23 -18.78
N VAL A 1011 0.88 2.29 -17.47
CA VAL A 1011 0.58 3.54 -16.76
C VAL A 1011 1.85 4.06 -16.10
N LEU A 1012 2.22 5.31 -16.37
CA LEU A 1012 3.48 5.89 -15.92
C LEU A 1012 3.37 6.52 -14.53
N SER A 1013 4.53 6.73 -13.91
CA SER A 1013 4.70 7.47 -12.66
C SER A 1013 5.61 8.67 -12.91
N LEU A 1014 5.14 9.58 -13.76
CA LEU A 1014 5.89 10.77 -14.18
C LEU A 1014 6.07 11.75 -13.03
N LYS A 1015 7.18 12.49 -13.02
CA LYS A 1015 7.37 13.60 -12.09
C LYS A 1015 6.22 14.62 -12.20
N GLY A 1016 5.73 15.06 -11.05
CA GLY A 1016 4.61 15.98 -10.87
C GLY A 1016 3.23 15.35 -11.07
N SER A 1017 3.14 14.06 -11.41
CA SER A 1017 1.87 13.45 -11.82
C SER A 1017 1.06 12.77 -10.71
N THR A 1018 1.69 12.37 -9.60
CA THR A 1018 1.05 11.60 -8.52
C THR A 1018 -0.22 12.27 -7.97
N GLN A 1019 -0.20 13.59 -7.79
CA GLN A 1019 -1.33 14.40 -7.31
C GLN A 1019 -2.57 14.36 -8.22
N TYR A 1020 -2.44 13.92 -9.47
CA TYR A 1020 -3.54 13.85 -10.43
C TYR A 1020 -4.13 12.44 -10.55
N ARG A 1021 -3.62 11.47 -9.77
CA ARG A 1021 -4.22 10.13 -9.69
C ARG A 1021 -5.51 10.21 -8.88
N LEU A 1022 -6.62 9.73 -9.43
CA LEU A 1022 -7.92 9.76 -8.76
C LEU A 1022 -7.96 8.79 -7.58
N ASP A 1023 -8.69 9.14 -6.52
CA ASP A 1023 -9.03 8.23 -5.41
C ASP A 1023 -10.13 7.25 -5.86
N GLY A 1024 -9.83 5.96 -5.82
CA GLY A 1024 -10.77 4.91 -6.21
C GLY A 1024 -12.03 4.83 -5.33
N ARG A 1025 -11.95 5.37 -4.11
CA ARG A 1025 -13.05 5.43 -3.13
C ARG A 1025 -13.97 6.62 -3.37
N ASN A 1026 -13.44 7.68 -3.98
CA ASN A 1026 -14.17 8.91 -4.27
C ASN A 1026 -13.86 9.41 -5.69
N SER A 1027 -14.70 8.99 -6.64
CA SER A 1027 -14.59 9.39 -8.04
C SER A 1027 -15.14 10.79 -8.34
N GLY A 1028 -15.81 11.43 -7.37
CA GLY A 1028 -16.66 12.61 -7.60
C GLY A 1028 -18.08 12.28 -8.12
N PHE A 1029 -18.42 11.00 -8.28
CA PHE A 1029 -19.75 10.53 -8.69
C PHE A 1029 -20.28 9.51 -7.68
N SER A 1030 -21.53 9.67 -7.22
CA SER A 1030 -22.03 8.98 -6.02
C SER A 1030 -22.16 7.46 -6.15
N ASN A 1031 -22.29 6.94 -7.38
CA ASN A 1031 -22.42 5.52 -7.68
C ASN A 1031 -21.28 4.97 -8.57
N LEU A 1032 -20.13 5.65 -8.63
CA LEU A 1032 -18.96 5.21 -9.41
C LEU A 1032 -17.73 5.04 -8.53
N PHE A 1033 -17.09 3.88 -8.66
CA PHE A 1033 -15.85 3.51 -7.99
C PHE A 1033 -14.79 3.17 -9.03
N LEU A 1034 -13.51 3.34 -8.68
CA LEU A 1034 -12.41 3.15 -9.63
C LEU A 1034 -11.43 2.11 -9.09
N ALA A 1035 -10.96 1.23 -9.97
CA ALA A 1035 -9.92 0.27 -9.63
C ALA A 1035 -8.88 0.15 -10.76
N GLY A 1036 -7.61 0.27 -10.42
CA GLY A 1036 -6.50 0.15 -11.36
C GLY A 1036 -5.22 0.78 -10.84
N ASP A 1037 -4.08 0.41 -11.43
CA ASP A 1037 -2.75 0.95 -11.08
C ASP A 1037 -2.54 2.43 -11.46
N TRP A 1038 -3.59 3.10 -11.95
CA TRP A 1038 -3.64 4.53 -12.25
C TRP A 1038 -4.33 5.36 -11.17
N THR A 1039 -4.99 4.74 -10.18
CA THR A 1039 -5.54 5.44 -9.02
C THR A 1039 -4.44 5.74 -8.00
N ILE A 1040 -4.71 6.64 -7.05
CA ILE A 1040 -3.89 6.77 -5.85
C ILE A 1040 -4.09 5.51 -4.99
N CYS A 1041 -3.00 4.89 -4.55
CA CYS A 1041 -3.03 3.60 -3.84
C CYS A 1041 -1.82 3.38 -2.91
N GLY A 1042 -1.10 4.45 -2.57
CA GLY A 1042 0.10 4.37 -1.72
C GLY A 1042 1.35 3.86 -2.44
N LEU A 1043 1.26 2.92 -3.39
CA LEU A 1043 2.43 2.52 -4.19
C LEU A 1043 2.66 3.42 -5.42
N ASN A 1044 1.57 3.86 -6.06
CA ASN A 1044 1.55 4.82 -7.18
C ASN A 1044 2.46 4.47 -8.38
N ALA A 1045 2.77 3.17 -8.56
CA ALA A 1045 3.53 2.63 -9.67
C ALA A 1045 2.66 1.70 -10.53
N GLY A 1046 2.88 1.68 -11.84
CA GLY A 1046 2.14 0.83 -12.79
C GLY A 1046 2.41 -0.67 -12.61
N CYS A 1047 1.80 -1.33 -11.63
CA CYS A 1047 2.12 -2.73 -11.36
C CYS A 1047 0.95 -3.53 -10.77
N VAL A 1048 1.12 -4.85 -10.70
CA VAL A 1048 0.10 -5.77 -10.19
C VAL A 1048 -0.29 -5.41 -8.76
N GLU A 1049 0.69 -5.18 -7.87
CA GLU A 1049 0.40 -4.85 -6.46
C GLU A 1049 -0.40 -3.54 -6.32
N ALA A 1050 -0.05 -2.49 -7.07
CA ALA A 1050 -0.81 -1.25 -7.07
C ALA A 1050 -2.25 -1.44 -7.55
N ALA A 1051 -2.46 -2.24 -8.60
CA ALA A 1051 -3.79 -2.58 -9.08
C ALA A 1051 -4.60 -3.37 -8.04
N VAL A 1052 -3.96 -4.30 -7.31
CA VAL A 1052 -4.61 -5.07 -6.23
C VAL A 1052 -4.98 -4.15 -5.08
N ILE A 1053 -4.06 -3.31 -4.58
CA ILE A 1053 -4.34 -2.35 -3.49
C ILE A 1053 -5.51 -1.45 -3.88
N SER A 1054 -5.47 -0.87 -5.09
CA SER A 1054 -6.58 -0.07 -5.64
C SER A 1054 -7.91 -0.83 -5.65
N GLY A 1055 -7.90 -2.10 -6.09
CA GLY A 1055 -9.09 -2.95 -6.10
C GLY A 1055 -9.65 -3.26 -4.69
N MET A 1056 -8.78 -3.47 -3.71
CA MET A 1056 -9.17 -3.67 -2.30
C MET A 1056 -9.77 -2.40 -1.70
N LEU A 1057 -9.18 -1.23 -1.97
CA LEU A 1057 -9.69 0.07 -1.52
C LEU A 1057 -11.07 0.37 -2.13
N ALA A 1058 -11.28 0.05 -3.41
CA ALA A 1058 -12.59 0.17 -4.04
C ALA A 1058 -13.63 -0.74 -3.38
N SER A 1059 -13.27 -2.01 -3.11
CA SER A 1059 -14.14 -2.95 -2.38
C SER A 1059 -14.50 -2.43 -1.00
N HIS A 1060 -13.53 -1.88 -0.27
CA HIS A 1060 -13.75 -1.29 1.05
C HIS A 1060 -14.74 -0.12 0.98
N ALA A 1061 -14.57 0.81 0.03
CA ALA A 1061 -15.49 1.93 -0.13
C ALA A 1061 -16.93 1.52 -0.52
N MET A 1062 -17.08 0.36 -1.15
CA MET A 1062 -18.36 -0.20 -1.58
C MET A 1062 -19.06 -1.01 -0.49
N THR A 1063 -18.29 -1.73 0.34
CA THR A 1063 -18.85 -2.77 1.23
C THR A 1063 -18.34 -2.73 2.68
N GLY A 1064 -17.38 -1.87 3.00
CA GLY A 1064 -16.61 -1.89 4.25
C GLY A 1064 -15.56 -3.01 4.31
N TYR A 1065 -15.46 -3.86 3.28
CA TYR A 1065 -14.58 -5.02 3.26
C TYR A 1065 -13.61 -4.99 2.05
N PRO A 1066 -12.33 -5.37 2.22
CA PRO A 1066 -11.72 -5.77 3.49
C PRO A 1066 -11.46 -4.56 4.38
N GLU A 1067 -11.25 -4.76 5.68
CA GLU A 1067 -10.89 -3.68 6.60
C GLU A 1067 -9.59 -3.00 6.12
N LEU A 1068 -9.49 -1.67 6.24
CA LEU A 1068 -8.33 -0.91 5.73
C LEU A 1068 -7.02 -1.46 6.29
N ASP A 1069 -6.95 -1.72 7.60
CA ASP A 1069 -5.78 -2.29 8.30
C ASP A 1069 -5.29 -3.63 7.77
N SER A 1070 -6.09 -4.32 6.95
CA SER A 1070 -5.71 -5.59 6.33
C SER A 1070 -5.11 -5.46 4.92
N ILE A 1071 -5.03 -4.23 4.40
CA ILE A 1071 -4.48 -3.88 3.08
C ILE A 1071 -3.06 -3.33 3.28
N ASP A 1072 -2.02 -4.09 2.93
CA ASP A 1072 -0.64 -3.62 3.14
C ASP A 1072 -0.36 -2.34 2.31
N GLY A 1073 0.02 -1.25 2.98
CA GLY A 1073 0.38 0.02 2.34
C GLY A 1073 -0.75 1.02 2.16
N TRP A 1074 -1.93 0.77 2.73
CA TRP A 1074 -3.05 1.72 2.67
C TRP A 1074 -2.74 3.07 3.37
N GLN A 1075 -1.86 3.09 4.37
CA GLN A 1075 -1.51 4.31 5.13
C GLN A 1075 -0.69 5.33 4.31
N ASP A 1076 -0.26 4.95 3.11
CA ASP A 1076 0.47 5.83 2.18
C ASP A 1076 -0.45 6.43 1.10
N VAL A 1077 -1.76 6.13 1.15
CA VAL A 1077 -2.84 6.67 0.28
C VAL A 1077 -3.33 7.98 0.85
#